data_AF-A0A4Z1PG47-F1
#
_entry.id   AF-A0A4Z1PG47-F1
#
_cell.length_a   1.000
_cell.length_b   1.000
_cell.length_c   1.000
_cell.angle_alpha   90.00
_cell.angle_beta   90.00
_cell.angle_gamma   90.00
#
_symmetry.space_group_name_H-M   'P 1'
#
loop_
_entity.id
_entity.type
_entity.pdbx_description
1 polymer ?
#
loop_
_entity_poly.entity_id
_entity_poly.type
_entity_poly.pdbx_seq_one_letter_code
_entity_poly.pdbx_strand_id
1 'polypeptide(L)'
;MSSTLPLPVNAIPTITSTKDATTTANGIQALAKREKKESQEPTVKEVVLGNLWVKPWYKSSYAEEITGRPGGKGWVDGLLERLYVCQWCFKYTVDLAAYLGHTKICSYQDVEETLGSAMYSTDNFSIYEVDGEEHKLYTQNLSLFAKLFLETKSVFYDTTTFLYYLLYYRDPLLPSQNPQVVGFFSKEKLSWDNNNLACILIFPPWQKRGLGQLLMGISYELAKHEGRLGGPEKPLSELGRQAYVRYWSGVIARNILSLPLKKMVTVQQICDETFIVQEDIVATLREMGVLEMRKKAGASVVINKARIREWATLNRVSLDSPVDLDAFDWPESEESDEENMTYTTNDNITLLRSKVLTDWNNADTRLIFNPPAGFNYSTDLWAPELHQIDQKWYIIFTADPNRDSPIPEVDMLCDFNCPAVHHRMYVLEGIGGDPWATNFTYKSQVDTFDQFAIDGTYFQHKTGLYHVYSCWFSEYMSWPANLCITKMKNPYTVSSTLSERKIISSPTNAWEKTPYNRTVNDRLSSNEGPQQLNNPLTGQQFIIYSAARSDNRNYCLGQLELVGDDPMVLASWKKNNDGCVFYQDPQEEAFGVGHASFVKSPDGSEDWIVYHGMRDPTNGWSARTIRTQKFGWNGDGSPKFPRPGYGPYTVPSGQS
;
A
#
# COMPACT_ATOMS: atom_id res chain seq x y z
N MET A 1 -61.19 -6.34 -22.68
CA MET A 1 -60.60 -6.33 -24.04
C MET A 1 -59.09 -6.38 -23.87
N SER A 2 -58.47 -7.43 -24.46
CA SER A 2 -57.05 -7.63 -24.85
C SER A 2 -55.93 -7.15 -23.92
N SER A 3 -54.83 -7.87 -23.67
CA SER A 3 -54.43 -9.27 -23.88
C SER A 3 -53.01 -9.39 -23.34
N THR A 4 -52.76 -10.42 -22.55
CA THR A 4 -51.48 -10.91 -22.04
C THR A 4 -50.74 -11.76 -23.09
N LEU A 5 -49.40 -11.81 -23.06
CA LEU A 5 -48.55 -13.01 -22.85
C LEU A 5 -47.09 -12.86 -23.38
N PRO A 6 -46.14 -13.66 -22.84
CA PRO A 6 -44.68 -13.50 -22.95
C PRO A 6 -43.97 -14.51 -23.89
N LEU A 7 -42.63 -14.43 -23.88
CA LEU A 7 -41.61 -15.24 -24.58
C LEU A 7 -41.69 -16.76 -24.32
N PRO A 8 -41.28 -17.63 -25.27
CA PRO A 8 -41.19 -19.08 -25.06
C PRO A 8 -39.75 -19.59 -24.82
N VAL A 9 -39.71 -20.68 -24.04
CA VAL A 9 -38.62 -21.63 -23.79
C VAL A 9 -38.97 -22.96 -24.50
N ASN A 10 -37.95 -23.82 -24.75
CA ASN A 10 -37.97 -25.29 -25.01
C ASN A 10 -37.31 -25.67 -26.36
N ALA A 11 -36.61 -26.78 -26.56
CA ALA A 11 -36.33 -27.98 -25.76
C ALA A 11 -35.14 -28.78 -26.35
N ILE A 12 -34.59 -29.67 -25.51
CA ILE A 12 -33.62 -30.74 -25.81
C ILE A 12 -34.31 -31.89 -26.59
N PRO A 13 -33.57 -32.69 -27.38
CA PRO A 13 -33.83 -34.12 -27.43
C PRO A 13 -32.58 -34.99 -27.22
N THR A 14 -32.80 -36.02 -26.40
CA THR A 14 -32.00 -37.23 -26.13
C THR A 14 -32.02 -38.19 -27.32
N ILE A 15 -30.96 -39.00 -27.55
CA ILE A 15 -31.02 -40.37 -28.11
C ILE A 15 -29.78 -41.18 -27.66
N THR A 16 -30.02 -42.46 -27.45
CA THR A 16 -29.32 -43.53 -26.73
C THR A 16 -28.30 -44.35 -27.55
N SER A 17 -27.20 -44.76 -26.88
CA SER A 17 -26.49 -46.07 -26.85
C SER A 17 -26.46 -47.00 -28.09
N THR A 18 -25.24 -47.37 -28.53
CA THR A 18 -24.81 -48.78 -28.79
C THR A 18 -23.28 -48.93 -28.74
N LYS A 19 -22.82 -50.15 -28.44
CA LYS A 19 -21.46 -50.59 -28.05
C LYS A 19 -20.57 -51.07 -29.21
N ASP A 20 -19.28 -51.23 -28.86
CA ASP A 20 -18.21 -52.05 -29.48
C ASP A 20 -17.55 -51.51 -30.77
N ALA A 21 -16.24 -51.61 -31.03
CA ALA A 21 -15.04 -51.98 -30.27
C ALA A 21 -13.83 -51.55 -31.14
N THR A 22 -12.70 -51.25 -30.49
CA THR A 22 -11.31 -51.29 -31.03
C THR A 22 -11.00 -50.59 -32.37
N THR A 23 -10.06 -49.63 -32.35
CA THR A 23 -8.70 -49.77 -32.95
C THR A 23 -8.03 -48.39 -33.08
N THR A 24 -6.82 -48.30 -32.50
CA THR A 24 -5.71 -47.37 -32.80
C THR A 24 -5.87 -45.86 -32.62
N ALA A 25 -5.14 -45.38 -31.61
CA ALA A 25 -4.44 -44.10 -31.60
C ALA A 25 -3.76 -43.82 -32.95
N ASN A 26 -4.19 -42.78 -33.67
CA ASN A 26 -3.42 -41.98 -34.65
C ASN A 26 -4.33 -40.97 -35.40
N GLY A 27 -5.14 -40.18 -34.67
CA GLY A 27 -6.12 -39.29 -35.31
C GLY A 27 -6.32 -37.89 -34.71
N ILE A 28 -5.74 -37.57 -33.54
CA ILE A 28 -5.99 -36.28 -32.86
C ILE A 28 -4.75 -35.35 -32.86
N GLN A 29 -3.67 -35.72 -33.58
CA GLN A 29 -2.51 -34.83 -33.81
C GLN A 29 -2.52 -34.08 -35.16
N ALA A 30 -3.66 -34.02 -35.87
CA ALA A 30 -3.68 -33.51 -37.25
C ALA A 30 -4.56 -32.26 -37.50
N LEU A 31 -4.92 -31.48 -36.47
CA LEU A 31 -5.55 -30.16 -36.66
C LEU A 31 -4.83 -28.99 -35.96
N ALA A 32 -3.63 -29.22 -35.43
CA ALA A 32 -2.73 -28.18 -34.94
C ALA A 32 -1.45 -28.16 -35.76
N LYS A 33 -1.49 -27.59 -36.97
CA LYS A 33 -0.33 -27.02 -37.69
C LYS A 33 -0.73 -26.39 -39.01
N ARG A 34 -0.85 -25.06 -39.02
CA ARG A 34 -0.17 -24.17 -39.97
C ARG A 34 -0.46 -22.70 -39.65
N GLU A 35 0.01 -22.22 -38.50
CA GLU A 35 0.50 -20.84 -38.46
C GLU A 35 1.90 -20.85 -39.07
N LYS A 36 2.09 -20.08 -40.14
CA LYS A 36 3.42 -19.86 -40.72
C LYS A 36 4.27 -19.18 -39.65
N LYS A 37 5.28 -19.87 -39.13
CA LYS A 37 6.34 -19.26 -38.31
C LYS A 37 7.05 -18.23 -39.19
N GLU A 38 6.77 -16.94 -39.01
CA GLU A 38 7.46 -15.87 -39.71
C GLU A 38 8.96 -15.93 -39.43
N SER A 39 9.79 -15.66 -40.44
CA SER A 39 11.25 -15.59 -40.27
C SER A 39 11.59 -14.48 -39.27
N GLN A 40 12.36 -14.83 -38.23
CA GLN A 40 12.88 -13.87 -37.23
C GLN A 40 14.20 -13.23 -37.67
N GLU A 41 14.69 -13.54 -38.88
CA GLU A 41 15.94 -13.01 -39.39
C GLU A 41 15.91 -11.48 -39.50
N PRO A 42 17.03 -10.79 -39.22
CA PRO A 42 17.14 -9.34 -39.36
C PRO A 42 16.81 -8.89 -40.78
N THR A 43 15.96 -7.87 -40.91
CA THR A 43 15.64 -7.21 -42.19
C THR A 43 16.41 -5.91 -42.40
N VAL A 44 17.15 -5.46 -41.39
CA VAL A 44 18.02 -4.28 -41.41
C VAL A 44 19.46 -4.72 -41.20
N LYS A 45 20.36 -4.29 -42.08
CA LYS A 45 21.78 -4.66 -42.06
C LYS A 45 22.54 -3.92 -40.96
N GLU A 46 22.40 -2.60 -40.91
CA GLU A 46 23.07 -1.74 -39.93
C GLU A 46 22.12 -0.67 -39.36
N VAL A 47 22.21 -0.44 -38.06
CA VAL A 47 21.52 0.66 -37.38
C VAL A 47 22.56 1.64 -36.86
N VAL A 48 22.40 2.90 -37.22
CA VAL A 48 23.26 3.99 -36.77
C VAL A 48 22.61 4.67 -35.57
N LEU A 49 23.20 4.53 -34.38
CA LEU A 49 22.77 5.19 -33.14
C LEU A 49 23.86 6.19 -32.74
N GLY A 50 23.63 7.47 -33.02
CA GLY A 50 24.66 8.50 -32.82
C GLY A 50 25.86 8.28 -33.75
N ASN A 51 27.03 8.09 -33.16
CA ASN A 51 28.26 7.71 -33.88
C ASN A 51 28.51 6.19 -33.90
N LEU A 52 27.60 5.38 -33.37
CA LEU A 52 27.76 3.93 -33.25
C LEU A 52 27.00 3.17 -34.33
N TRP A 53 27.59 2.06 -34.76
CA TRP A 53 27.05 1.18 -35.79
C TRP A 53 26.72 -0.15 -35.12
N VAL A 54 25.44 -0.52 -35.10
CA VAL A 54 24.94 -1.67 -34.36
C VAL A 54 24.22 -2.61 -35.31
N LYS A 55 24.58 -3.90 -35.28
CA LYS A 55 23.93 -4.94 -36.06
C LYS A 55 22.68 -5.46 -35.33
N PRO A 56 21.47 -5.37 -35.92
CA PRO A 56 20.26 -5.95 -35.35
C PRO A 56 20.32 -7.47 -35.21
N TRP A 57 19.58 -8.01 -34.23
CA TRP A 57 19.51 -9.45 -33.96
C TRP A 57 18.23 -10.07 -34.52
N TYR A 58 17.14 -9.30 -34.58
CA TYR A 58 15.82 -9.76 -34.99
C TYR A 58 15.24 -8.88 -36.11
N LYS A 59 14.19 -9.40 -36.75
CA LYS A 59 13.39 -8.69 -37.76
C LYS A 59 12.92 -7.32 -37.24
N SER A 60 13.00 -6.31 -38.11
CA SER A 60 12.48 -4.96 -37.86
C SER A 60 10.95 -4.93 -37.95
N SER A 61 10.32 -4.19 -37.02
CA SER A 61 8.89 -3.84 -37.04
C SER A 61 8.63 -2.40 -37.50
N TYR A 62 9.62 -1.71 -38.07
CA TYR A 62 9.43 -0.38 -38.65
C TYR A 62 8.54 -0.43 -39.89
N ALA A 63 7.64 0.54 -40.03
CA ALA A 63 6.67 0.58 -41.12
C ALA A 63 7.35 0.58 -42.51
N GLU A 64 6.77 -0.16 -43.46
CA GLU A 64 7.26 -0.23 -44.85
C GLU A 64 7.19 1.14 -45.56
N GLU A 65 6.29 2.02 -45.12
CA GLU A 65 6.19 3.40 -45.63
C GLU A 65 7.47 4.20 -45.39
N ILE A 66 8.23 3.86 -44.34
CA ILE A 66 9.44 4.57 -43.92
C ILE A 66 10.69 3.83 -44.40
N THR A 67 10.70 2.49 -44.29
CA THR A 67 11.82 1.65 -44.72
C THR A 67 11.85 1.43 -46.24
N GLY A 68 10.77 1.77 -46.94
CA GLY A 68 10.58 1.48 -48.36
C GLY A 68 10.25 0.01 -48.61
N ARG A 69 9.71 -0.29 -49.80
CA ARG A 69 9.46 -1.69 -50.20
C ARG A 69 10.78 -2.46 -50.28
N PRO A 70 10.83 -3.72 -49.83
CA PRO A 70 12.00 -4.58 -49.99
C PRO A 70 12.51 -4.58 -51.44
N GLY A 71 13.78 -4.22 -51.65
CA GLY A 71 14.39 -4.08 -52.98
C GLY A 71 14.32 -2.67 -53.59
N GLY A 72 13.81 -1.67 -52.86
CA GLY A 72 13.83 -0.26 -53.24
C GLY A 72 15.15 0.46 -52.96
N LYS A 73 15.18 1.79 -53.13
CA LYS A 73 16.34 2.63 -52.81
C LYS A 73 16.73 2.47 -51.33
N GLY A 74 18.00 2.13 -51.07
CA GLY A 74 18.50 1.86 -49.71
C GLY A 74 18.47 0.39 -49.29
N TRP A 75 18.01 -0.53 -50.16
CA TRP A 75 18.08 -1.96 -49.93
C TRP A 75 19.24 -2.59 -50.70
N VAL A 76 20.02 -3.44 -50.05
CA VAL A 76 21.15 -4.19 -50.62
C VAL A 76 21.00 -5.65 -50.20
N ASP A 77 21.04 -6.57 -51.17
CA ASP A 77 20.89 -8.02 -50.95
C ASP A 77 19.62 -8.42 -50.17
N GLY A 78 18.51 -7.67 -50.39
CA GLY A 78 17.23 -7.93 -49.73
C GLY A 78 17.14 -7.42 -48.28
N LEU A 79 18.14 -6.66 -47.81
CA LEU A 79 18.17 -6.03 -46.49
C LEU A 79 18.20 -4.50 -46.62
N LEU A 80 17.54 -3.80 -45.69
CA LEU A 80 17.70 -2.35 -45.58
C LEU A 80 19.14 -2.05 -45.14
N GLU A 81 19.87 -1.27 -45.93
CA GLU A 81 21.31 -1.04 -45.74
C GLU A 81 21.59 -0.32 -44.41
N ARG A 82 20.91 0.81 -44.17
CA ARG A 82 21.08 1.62 -42.96
C ARG A 82 19.76 2.20 -42.46
N LEU A 83 19.56 2.11 -41.17
CA LEU A 83 18.53 2.84 -40.43
C LEU A 83 19.21 3.81 -39.46
N TYR A 84 18.96 5.10 -39.61
CA TYR A 84 19.49 6.13 -38.72
C TYR A 84 18.51 6.39 -37.58
N VAL A 85 18.99 6.31 -36.34
CA VAL A 85 18.20 6.48 -35.12
C VAL A 85 18.84 7.56 -34.25
N CYS A 86 18.06 8.54 -33.84
CA CYS A 86 18.51 9.60 -32.93
C CYS A 86 18.86 8.99 -31.56
N GLN A 87 20.05 9.27 -31.05
CA GLN A 87 20.52 8.75 -29.75
C GLN A 87 19.77 9.30 -28.53
N TRP A 88 19.01 10.39 -28.72
CA TRP A 88 18.26 11.05 -27.66
C TRP A 88 16.77 10.69 -27.68
N CYS A 89 16.08 10.92 -28.81
CA CYS A 89 14.62 10.72 -28.91
C CYS A 89 14.17 9.47 -29.69
N PHE A 90 15.11 8.66 -30.15
CA PHE A 90 14.87 7.45 -30.95
C PHE A 90 14.12 7.66 -32.27
N LYS A 91 13.87 8.90 -32.68
CA LYS A 91 13.32 9.21 -34.01
C LYS A 91 14.24 8.63 -35.08
N TYR A 92 13.62 8.01 -36.09
CA TYR A 92 14.32 7.19 -37.06
C TYR A 92 14.05 7.64 -38.50
N THR A 93 14.99 7.38 -39.40
CA THR A 93 14.89 7.67 -40.84
C THR A 93 15.89 6.83 -41.64
N VAL A 94 15.66 6.66 -42.93
CA VAL A 94 16.63 6.08 -43.88
C VAL A 94 17.45 7.17 -44.61
N ASP A 95 17.07 8.44 -44.46
CA ASP A 95 17.75 9.58 -45.08
C ASP A 95 18.76 10.23 -44.13
N LEU A 96 20.04 10.18 -44.50
CA LEU A 96 21.14 10.79 -43.76
C LEU A 96 21.00 12.31 -43.61
N ALA A 97 20.52 13.02 -44.62
CA ALA A 97 20.38 14.48 -44.55
C ALA A 97 19.28 14.87 -43.55
N ALA A 98 18.16 14.13 -43.54
CA ALA A 98 17.09 14.32 -42.56
C ALA A 98 17.58 14.00 -41.13
N TYR A 99 18.38 12.94 -40.98
CA TYR A 99 19.00 12.58 -39.70
C TYR A 99 19.90 13.70 -39.16
N LEU A 100 20.86 14.16 -39.97
CA LEU A 100 21.80 15.22 -39.59
C LEU A 100 21.12 16.57 -39.32
N GLY A 101 20.01 16.85 -40.01
CA GLY A 101 19.17 18.00 -39.72
C GLY A 101 18.51 17.89 -38.35
N HIS A 102 17.90 16.74 -38.06
CA HIS A 102 17.22 16.49 -36.78
C HIS A 102 18.17 16.54 -35.58
N THR A 103 19.37 15.95 -35.67
CA THR A 103 20.34 15.92 -34.57
C THR A 103 20.90 17.28 -34.18
N LYS A 104 20.57 18.38 -34.89
CA LYS A 104 20.95 19.74 -34.50
C LYS A 104 19.89 20.48 -33.69
N ILE A 105 18.66 19.98 -33.71
CA ILE A 105 17.47 20.65 -33.16
C ILE A 105 16.64 19.70 -32.28
N CYS A 106 17.22 18.58 -31.86
CA CYS A 106 16.51 17.57 -31.10
C CYS A 106 16.30 18.09 -29.66
N SER A 107 15.05 18.24 -29.23
CA SER A 107 14.72 18.72 -27.88
C SER A 107 15.29 17.83 -26.78
N TYR A 108 15.32 16.51 -26.99
CA TYR A 108 15.84 15.53 -26.02
C TYR A 108 17.36 15.56 -25.84
N GLN A 109 18.07 16.50 -26.47
CA GLN A 109 19.49 16.75 -26.20
C GLN A 109 19.73 17.23 -24.78
N ASP A 110 18.81 18.05 -24.27
CA ASP A 110 18.76 18.47 -22.89
C ASP A 110 17.71 17.62 -22.18
N VAL A 111 18.18 16.55 -21.52
CA VAL A 111 17.29 15.60 -20.86
C VAL A 111 16.64 16.22 -19.63
N GLU A 112 17.32 17.12 -18.93
CA GLU A 112 16.77 17.77 -17.73
C GLU A 112 15.66 18.75 -18.11
N GLU A 113 15.83 19.50 -19.20
CA GLU A 113 14.77 20.36 -19.75
C GLU A 113 13.57 19.54 -20.27
N THR A 114 13.80 18.32 -20.78
CA THR A 114 12.75 17.54 -21.45
C THR A 114 12.01 16.57 -20.53
N LEU A 115 12.72 15.92 -19.61
CA LEU A 115 12.20 14.84 -18.74
C LEU A 115 12.23 15.21 -17.25
N GLY A 116 12.74 16.39 -16.88
CA GLY A 116 12.85 16.81 -15.49
C GLY A 116 14.05 16.20 -14.77
N SER A 117 13.92 16.00 -13.45
CA SER A 117 14.98 15.45 -12.61
C SER A 117 15.16 13.95 -12.81
N ALA A 118 16.40 13.47 -12.61
CA ALA A 118 16.70 12.04 -12.60
C ALA A 118 16.27 11.44 -11.26
N MET A 119 15.52 10.35 -11.27
CA MET A 119 15.13 9.62 -10.05
C MET A 119 16.31 8.94 -9.35
N TYR A 120 17.40 8.72 -10.09
CA TYR A 120 18.61 8.09 -9.61
C TYR A 120 19.79 8.73 -10.32
N SER A 121 20.77 9.23 -9.59
CA SER A 121 21.92 9.93 -10.16
C SER A 121 23.22 9.61 -9.44
N THR A 122 24.20 9.19 -10.22
CA THR A 122 25.60 8.96 -9.81
C THR A 122 26.52 9.75 -10.74
N ASP A 123 27.83 9.75 -10.48
CA ASP A 123 28.82 10.49 -11.30
C ASP A 123 28.70 10.22 -12.82
N ASN A 124 28.40 8.98 -13.21
CA ASN A 124 28.47 8.53 -14.61
C ASN A 124 27.13 8.07 -15.18
N PHE A 125 26.15 7.78 -14.32
CA PHE A 125 24.87 7.22 -14.71
C PHE A 125 23.73 7.94 -14.04
N SER A 126 22.68 8.20 -14.80
CA SER A 126 21.41 8.70 -14.30
C SER A 126 20.26 7.88 -14.86
N ILE A 127 19.17 7.78 -14.11
CA ILE A 127 17.93 7.14 -14.57
C ILE A 127 16.79 8.12 -14.50
N TYR A 128 16.00 8.14 -15.57
CA TYR A 128 14.79 8.93 -15.69
C TYR A 128 13.61 7.99 -15.85
N GLU A 129 12.55 8.25 -15.09
CA GLU A 129 11.24 7.65 -15.30
C GLU A 129 10.52 8.41 -16.43
N VAL A 130 9.93 7.67 -17.36
CA VAL A 130 9.20 8.23 -18.50
C VAL A 130 7.86 7.53 -18.62
N ASP A 131 6.78 8.29 -18.47
CA ASP A 131 5.43 7.80 -18.68
C ASP A 131 5.15 7.62 -20.20
N GLY A 132 4.77 6.41 -20.60
CA GLY A 132 4.43 6.11 -21.98
C GLY A 132 3.13 6.74 -22.49
N GLU A 133 2.28 7.25 -21.60
CA GLU A 133 1.11 8.07 -21.94
C GLU A 133 1.51 9.50 -22.28
N GLU A 134 2.35 10.12 -21.45
CA GLU A 134 2.83 11.50 -21.64
C GLU A 134 3.80 11.60 -22.82
N HIS A 135 4.76 10.67 -22.90
CA HIS A 135 5.80 10.64 -23.93
C HIS A 135 5.56 9.53 -24.95
N LYS A 136 4.32 9.43 -25.47
CA LYS A 136 3.87 8.34 -26.35
C LYS A 136 4.75 8.09 -27.57
N LEU A 137 5.06 9.14 -28.34
CA LEU A 137 5.88 8.98 -29.56
C LEU A 137 7.31 8.53 -29.23
N TYR A 138 7.87 9.05 -28.14
CA TYR A 138 9.21 8.68 -27.68
C TYR A 138 9.27 7.20 -27.30
N THR A 139 8.33 6.74 -26.47
CA THR A 139 8.30 5.37 -25.97
C THR A 139 7.96 4.34 -27.05
N GLN A 140 7.15 4.72 -28.04
CA GLN A 140 6.95 3.92 -29.26
C GLN A 140 8.24 3.77 -30.07
N ASN A 141 8.97 4.87 -30.31
CA ASN A 141 10.24 4.83 -31.05
C ASN A 141 11.29 3.98 -30.33
N LEU A 142 11.41 4.14 -29.01
CA LEU A 142 12.28 3.33 -28.17
C LEU A 142 11.88 1.84 -28.24
N SER A 143 10.58 1.54 -28.18
CA SER A 143 10.08 0.17 -28.25
C SER A 143 10.35 -0.49 -29.61
N LEU A 144 10.22 0.24 -30.72
CA LEU A 144 10.60 -0.22 -32.05
C LEU A 144 12.11 -0.49 -32.14
N PHE A 145 12.93 0.42 -31.60
CA PHE A 145 14.38 0.22 -31.54
C PHE A 145 14.73 -1.03 -30.70
N ALA A 146 14.10 -1.20 -29.55
CA ALA A 146 14.32 -2.35 -28.67
C ALA A 146 13.94 -3.68 -29.35
N LYS A 147 12.89 -3.70 -30.18
CA LYS A 147 12.44 -4.90 -30.90
C LYS A 147 13.51 -5.48 -31.84
N LEU A 148 14.46 -4.67 -32.31
CA LEU A 148 15.61 -5.13 -33.09
C LEU A 148 16.55 -6.06 -32.31
N PHE A 149 16.49 -6.01 -30.97
CA PHE A 149 17.35 -6.76 -30.05
C PHE A 149 16.59 -7.64 -29.05
N LEU A 150 15.24 -7.61 -29.10
CA LEU A 150 14.36 -8.44 -28.28
C LEU A 150 13.50 -9.36 -29.16
N GLU A 151 13.55 -10.66 -28.89
CA GLU A 151 12.81 -11.67 -29.65
C GLU A 151 11.30 -11.54 -29.45
N THR A 152 10.86 -11.48 -28.19
CA THR A 152 9.46 -11.65 -27.77
C THR A 152 8.72 -10.36 -27.41
N LYS A 153 9.25 -9.17 -27.77
CA LYS A 153 8.55 -7.91 -27.49
C LYS A 153 7.30 -7.78 -28.39
N SER A 154 6.13 -7.94 -27.80
CA SER A 154 4.82 -7.87 -28.46
C SER A 154 4.23 -6.46 -28.48
N VAL A 155 4.53 -5.65 -27.45
CA VAL A 155 3.97 -4.30 -27.29
C VAL A 155 5.00 -3.24 -27.67
N PHE A 156 4.72 -2.52 -28.76
CA PHE A 156 5.55 -1.40 -29.23
C PHE A 156 4.76 -0.20 -29.80
N TYR A 157 3.43 -0.32 -29.96
CA TYR A 157 2.56 0.80 -30.35
C TYR A 157 1.67 1.30 -29.21
N ASP A 158 1.22 0.41 -28.33
CA ASP A 158 0.40 0.78 -27.17
C ASP A 158 1.25 0.88 -25.91
N THR A 159 1.86 2.06 -25.71
CA THR A 159 2.83 2.29 -24.63
C THR A 159 2.21 2.98 -23.41
N THR A 160 0.93 3.33 -23.44
CA THR A 160 0.27 4.16 -22.41
C THR A 160 0.17 3.48 -21.04
N THR A 161 0.14 2.15 -21.02
CA THR A 161 0.05 1.35 -19.79
C THR A 161 1.42 1.05 -19.16
N PHE A 162 2.51 1.63 -19.69
CA PHE A 162 3.88 1.33 -19.26
C PHE A 162 4.63 2.58 -18.79
N LEU A 163 5.39 2.41 -17.72
CA LEU A 163 6.49 3.29 -17.33
C LEU A 163 7.80 2.76 -17.93
N TYR A 164 8.69 3.66 -18.32
CA TYR A 164 10.01 3.36 -18.88
C TYR A 164 11.08 3.99 -18.01
N TYR A 165 12.05 3.18 -17.59
CA TYR A 165 13.18 3.61 -16.76
C TYR A 165 14.44 3.61 -17.62
N LEU A 166 14.86 4.80 -18.02
CA LEU A 166 15.91 5.00 -19.01
C LEU A 166 17.27 5.18 -18.34
N LEU A 167 18.23 4.32 -18.65
CA LEU A 167 19.61 4.46 -18.18
C LEU A 167 20.39 5.38 -19.12
N TYR A 168 20.74 6.55 -18.63
CA TYR A 168 21.64 7.50 -19.28
C TYR A 168 23.08 7.28 -18.83
N TYR A 169 24.01 7.44 -19.77
CA TYR A 169 25.45 7.42 -19.52
C TYR A 169 26.06 8.76 -19.92
N ARG A 170 26.85 9.34 -19.00
CA ARG A 170 27.69 10.49 -19.23
C ARG A 170 29.15 10.02 -19.27
N ASP A 171 29.86 10.31 -20.36
CA ASP A 171 31.28 9.95 -20.48
C ASP A 171 32.12 10.93 -19.63
N PRO A 172 32.82 10.47 -18.58
CA PRO A 172 33.62 11.34 -17.73
C PRO A 172 34.78 11.99 -18.48
N LEU A 173 35.23 11.39 -19.57
CA LEU A 173 36.33 11.90 -20.39
C LEU A 173 35.86 12.99 -21.37
N LEU A 174 34.55 13.10 -21.60
CA LEU A 174 33.93 14.07 -22.51
C LEU A 174 32.74 14.77 -21.83
N PRO A 175 32.98 15.57 -20.76
CA PRO A 175 31.92 16.20 -19.97
C PRO A 175 31.09 17.23 -20.76
N SER A 176 31.60 17.74 -21.88
CA SER A 176 30.88 18.64 -22.79
C SER A 176 29.92 17.91 -23.73
N GLN A 177 29.94 16.57 -23.77
CA GLN A 177 29.03 15.78 -24.59
C GLN A 177 27.77 15.47 -23.78
N ASN A 178 26.61 15.75 -24.38
CA ASN A 178 25.32 15.43 -23.76
C ASN A 178 25.21 13.92 -23.48
N PRO A 179 24.60 13.54 -22.34
CA PRO A 179 24.43 12.13 -21.99
C PRO A 179 23.53 11.43 -23.01
N GLN A 180 23.65 10.10 -23.09
CA GLN A 180 22.87 9.28 -24.01
C GLN A 180 22.27 8.08 -23.32
N VAL A 181 21.14 7.59 -23.84
CA VAL A 181 20.50 6.37 -23.37
C VAL A 181 21.34 5.16 -23.78
N VAL A 182 21.66 4.30 -22.83
CA VAL A 182 22.45 3.07 -23.04
C VAL A 182 21.69 1.80 -22.71
N GLY A 183 20.52 1.93 -22.12
CA GLY A 183 19.61 0.83 -21.83
C GLY A 183 18.34 1.33 -21.16
N PHE A 184 17.39 0.43 -20.97
CA PHE A 184 16.18 0.71 -20.22
C PHE A 184 15.55 -0.57 -19.68
N PHE A 185 14.61 -0.41 -18.76
CA PHE A 185 13.55 -1.39 -18.58
C PHE A 185 12.18 -0.71 -18.60
N SER A 186 11.14 -1.48 -18.92
CA SER A 186 9.75 -1.03 -18.83
C SER A 186 9.01 -1.81 -17.75
N LYS A 187 8.00 -1.18 -17.16
CA LYS A 187 7.15 -1.73 -16.10
C LYS A 187 5.70 -1.37 -16.41
N GLU A 188 4.78 -2.32 -16.20
CA GLU A 188 3.35 -2.02 -16.32
C GLU A 188 2.91 -1.13 -15.15
N LYS A 189 2.12 -0.08 -15.43
CA LYS A 189 1.51 0.76 -14.38
C LYS A 189 0.63 -0.10 -13.45
N LEU A 190 -0.09 -1.06 -14.03
CA LEU A 190 -0.93 -2.03 -13.33
C LEU A 190 -0.59 -3.44 -13.83
N SER A 191 0.12 -4.22 -13.03
CA SER A 191 0.46 -5.62 -13.35
C SER A 191 -0.36 -6.58 -12.50
N TRP A 192 -1.20 -7.40 -13.14
CA TRP A 192 -2.03 -8.41 -12.48
C TRP A 192 -1.20 -9.54 -11.85
N ASP A 193 -0.06 -9.85 -12.46
CA ASP A 193 0.88 -10.88 -12.00
C ASP A 193 1.96 -10.32 -11.05
N ASN A 194 1.83 -9.05 -10.65
CA ASN A 194 2.83 -8.31 -9.86
C ASN A 194 4.24 -8.32 -10.50
N ASN A 195 4.33 -8.18 -11.82
CA ASN A 195 5.61 -8.06 -12.48
C ASN A 195 6.24 -6.69 -12.17
N ASN A 196 7.44 -6.67 -11.60
CA ASN A 196 8.19 -5.42 -11.37
C ASN A 196 9.00 -4.98 -12.60
N LEU A 197 9.08 -5.83 -13.61
CA LEU A 197 9.79 -5.59 -14.85
C LEU A 197 9.12 -6.37 -16.00
N ALA A 198 8.75 -5.67 -17.08
CA ALA A 198 8.17 -6.27 -18.28
C ALA A 198 9.27 -6.57 -19.33
N CYS A 199 9.98 -5.55 -19.79
CA CYS A 199 11.10 -5.69 -20.74
C CYS A 199 12.34 -5.04 -20.17
N ILE A 200 13.52 -5.63 -20.42
CA ILE A 200 14.82 -5.03 -20.09
C ILE A 200 15.76 -5.18 -21.27
N LEU A 201 16.50 -4.11 -21.60
CA LEU A 201 17.51 -4.13 -22.64
C LEU A 201 18.65 -3.19 -22.29
N ILE A 202 19.87 -3.73 -22.28
CA ILE A 202 21.09 -2.92 -22.41
C ILE A 202 21.49 -2.94 -23.87
N PHE A 203 21.71 -1.76 -24.44
CA PHE A 203 22.07 -1.64 -25.85
C PHE A 203 23.40 -2.37 -26.12
N PRO A 204 23.55 -3.05 -27.27
CA PRO A 204 24.67 -3.97 -27.50
C PRO A 204 26.07 -3.41 -27.19
N PRO A 205 26.41 -2.13 -27.51
CA PRO A 205 27.75 -1.58 -27.23
C PRO A 205 28.10 -1.48 -25.73
N TRP A 206 27.10 -1.46 -24.85
CA TRP A 206 27.26 -1.29 -23.40
C TRP A 206 26.97 -2.56 -22.58
N GLN A 207 26.70 -3.68 -23.24
CA GLN A 207 26.50 -4.96 -22.56
C GLN A 207 27.78 -5.45 -21.86
N LYS A 208 27.60 -6.37 -20.90
CA LYS A 208 28.68 -7.00 -20.10
C LYS A 208 29.49 -6.03 -19.22
N ARG A 209 28.95 -4.85 -18.90
CA ARG A 209 29.56 -3.84 -18.01
C ARG A 209 28.87 -3.70 -16.65
N GLY A 210 28.03 -4.66 -16.25
CA GLY A 210 27.27 -4.60 -14.99
C GLY A 210 25.97 -3.80 -15.05
N LEU A 211 25.72 -3.02 -16.11
CA LEU A 211 24.52 -2.16 -16.24
C LEU A 211 23.19 -2.90 -16.17
N GLY A 212 23.13 -4.15 -16.66
CA GLY A 212 21.92 -4.97 -16.52
C GLY A 212 21.64 -5.34 -15.06
N GLN A 213 22.68 -5.51 -14.24
CA GLN A 213 22.53 -5.77 -12.80
C GLN A 213 22.10 -4.52 -12.05
N LEU A 214 22.56 -3.33 -12.49
CA LEU A 214 22.10 -2.04 -11.96
C LEU A 214 20.59 -1.86 -12.22
N LEU A 215 20.14 -2.02 -13.48
CA LEU A 215 18.72 -1.89 -13.81
C LEU A 215 17.82 -2.90 -13.08
N MET A 216 18.26 -4.17 -12.98
CA MET A 216 17.55 -5.17 -12.17
C MET A 216 17.52 -4.76 -10.69
N GLY A 217 18.64 -4.26 -10.16
CA GLY A 217 18.71 -3.71 -8.81
C GLY A 217 17.67 -2.64 -8.56
N ILE A 218 17.61 -1.65 -9.46
CA ILE A 218 16.68 -0.53 -9.36
C ILE A 218 15.23 -0.99 -9.47
N SER A 219 14.90 -1.95 -10.35
CA SER A 219 13.55 -2.52 -10.38
C SER A 219 13.13 -3.17 -9.05
N TYR A 220 14.08 -3.74 -8.31
CA TYR A 220 13.80 -4.32 -6.99
C TYR A 220 13.77 -3.26 -5.88
N GLU A 221 14.58 -2.20 -5.95
CA GLU A 221 14.47 -1.08 -5.00
C GLU A 221 13.13 -0.34 -5.18
N LEU A 222 12.65 -0.17 -6.42
CA LEU A 222 11.30 0.34 -6.68
C LEU A 222 10.22 -0.57 -6.11
N ALA A 223 10.36 -1.89 -6.29
CA ALA A 223 9.41 -2.85 -5.72
C ALA A 223 9.38 -2.83 -4.18
N LYS A 224 10.55 -2.63 -3.54
CA LYS A 224 10.65 -2.42 -2.09
C LYS A 224 9.97 -1.13 -1.65
N HIS A 225 10.22 -0.04 -2.35
CA HIS A 225 9.61 1.26 -2.08
C HIS A 225 8.07 1.19 -2.20
N GLU A 226 7.56 0.45 -3.17
CA GLU A 226 6.11 0.22 -3.35
C GLU A 226 5.50 -0.82 -2.40
N GLY A 227 6.31 -1.52 -1.60
CA GLY A 227 5.83 -2.62 -0.76
C GLY A 227 5.26 -3.81 -1.56
N ARG A 228 5.63 -3.96 -2.84
CA ARG A 228 5.10 -5.00 -3.73
C ARG A 228 6.15 -6.07 -4.01
N LEU A 229 5.86 -7.30 -3.61
CA LEU A 229 6.64 -8.46 -4.03
C LEU A 229 6.42 -8.73 -5.51
N GLY A 230 7.51 -8.92 -6.26
CA GLY A 230 7.43 -9.10 -7.70
C GLY A 230 8.69 -9.67 -8.33
N GLY A 231 8.57 -10.04 -9.60
CA GLY A 231 9.66 -10.53 -10.42
C GLY A 231 9.50 -10.10 -11.88
N PRO A 232 10.41 -10.51 -12.77
CA PRO A 232 10.27 -10.23 -14.19
C PRO A 232 9.09 -10.99 -14.81
N GLU A 233 8.49 -10.37 -15.82
CA GLU A 233 7.53 -11.00 -16.70
C GLU A 233 8.11 -12.29 -17.31
N LYS A 234 7.30 -13.36 -17.28
CA LYS A 234 7.65 -14.69 -17.81
C LYS A 234 6.88 -14.92 -19.13
N PRO A 235 7.50 -15.57 -20.14
CA PRO A 235 8.81 -16.22 -20.12
C PRO A 235 9.98 -15.26 -20.36
N LEU A 236 11.07 -15.45 -19.62
CA LEU A 236 12.35 -14.76 -19.83
C LEU A 236 13.07 -15.25 -21.09
N SER A 237 13.77 -14.35 -21.79
CA SER A 237 14.75 -14.73 -22.81
C SER A 237 15.92 -15.52 -22.20
N GLU A 238 16.65 -16.29 -23.00
CA GLU A 238 17.81 -17.06 -22.49
C GLU A 238 18.85 -16.15 -21.81
N LEU A 239 19.15 -15.00 -22.43
CA LEU A 239 20.04 -13.99 -21.86
C LEU A 239 19.45 -13.36 -20.60
N GLY A 240 18.14 -13.07 -20.60
CA GLY A 240 17.42 -12.52 -19.44
C GLY A 240 17.48 -13.46 -18.25
N ARG A 241 17.21 -14.75 -18.46
CA ARG A 241 17.29 -15.80 -17.42
C ARG A 241 18.69 -15.87 -16.82
N GLN A 242 19.73 -15.94 -17.63
CA GLN A 242 21.12 -15.98 -17.14
C GLN A 242 21.48 -14.73 -16.34
N ALA A 243 21.01 -13.55 -16.77
CA ALA A 243 21.24 -12.29 -16.07
C ALA A 243 20.50 -12.22 -14.72
N TYR A 244 19.24 -12.66 -14.66
CA TYR A 244 18.45 -12.72 -13.42
C TYR A 244 18.99 -13.73 -12.42
N VAL A 245 19.35 -14.94 -12.87
CA VAL A 245 19.99 -15.93 -11.99
C VAL A 245 21.27 -15.36 -11.38
N ARG A 246 22.11 -14.68 -12.18
CA ARG A 246 23.32 -14.03 -11.68
C ARG A 246 23.00 -12.94 -10.66
N TYR A 247 21.99 -12.11 -10.92
CA TYR A 247 21.54 -11.05 -10.04
C TYR A 247 21.02 -11.61 -8.70
N TRP A 248 20.04 -12.51 -8.75
CA TRP A 248 19.46 -13.15 -7.58
C TRP A 248 20.52 -13.89 -6.76
N SER A 249 21.43 -14.63 -7.40
CA SER A 249 22.50 -15.33 -6.70
C SER A 249 23.39 -14.35 -5.91
N GLY A 250 23.68 -13.19 -6.49
CA GLY A 250 24.43 -12.12 -5.83
C GLY A 250 23.68 -11.51 -4.65
N VAL A 251 22.40 -11.17 -4.83
CA VAL A 251 21.54 -10.60 -3.77
C VAL A 251 21.37 -11.57 -2.60
N ILE A 252 21.03 -12.84 -2.90
CA ILE A 252 20.85 -13.89 -1.90
C ILE A 252 22.14 -14.16 -1.15
N ALA A 253 23.28 -14.23 -1.85
CA ALA A 253 24.58 -14.41 -1.21
C ALA A 253 24.92 -13.24 -0.27
N ARG A 254 24.76 -11.98 -0.71
CA ARG A 254 24.98 -10.79 0.14
C ARG A 254 24.10 -10.79 1.38
N ASN A 255 22.80 -11.04 1.19
CA ASN A 255 21.81 -11.09 2.27
C ASN A 255 22.19 -12.15 3.33
N ILE A 256 22.53 -13.36 2.92
CA ILE A 256 22.85 -14.44 3.87
C ILE A 256 24.22 -14.22 4.55
N LEU A 257 25.19 -13.66 3.83
CA LEU A 257 26.55 -13.44 4.32
C LEU A 257 26.68 -12.21 5.24
N SER A 258 25.77 -11.23 5.15
CA SER A 258 25.69 -10.10 6.09
C SER A 258 25.19 -10.52 7.48
N LEU A 259 24.46 -11.64 7.57
CA LEU A 259 23.91 -12.14 8.83
C LEU A 259 24.95 -12.88 9.69
N PRO A 260 24.82 -12.84 11.03
CA PRO A 260 25.71 -13.57 11.94
C PRO A 260 25.82 -15.06 11.60
N LEU A 261 27.02 -15.63 11.73
CA LEU A 261 27.34 -17.02 11.33
C LEU A 261 26.37 -18.07 11.92
N LYS A 262 25.92 -17.87 13.16
CA LYS A 262 25.03 -18.81 13.87
C LYS A 262 23.54 -18.61 13.60
N LYS A 263 23.13 -17.52 12.91
CA LYS A 263 21.72 -17.24 12.62
C LYS A 263 21.23 -18.18 11.51
N MET A 264 20.23 -19.01 11.81
CA MET A 264 19.50 -19.76 10.77
C MET A 264 18.62 -18.80 9.96
N VAL A 265 18.52 -19.05 8.66
CA VAL A 265 17.76 -18.20 7.73
C VAL A 265 16.76 -19.07 7.00
N THR A 266 15.50 -18.64 6.94
CA THR A 266 14.44 -19.31 6.18
C THR A 266 14.29 -18.68 4.79
N VAL A 267 13.67 -19.40 3.84
CA VAL A 267 13.34 -18.85 2.51
C VAL A 267 12.42 -17.64 2.63
N GLN A 268 11.46 -17.68 3.56
CA GLN A 268 10.58 -16.55 3.86
C GLN A 268 11.37 -15.30 4.28
N GLN A 269 12.36 -15.43 5.17
CA GLN A 269 13.18 -14.29 5.59
C GLN A 269 13.98 -13.69 4.42
N ILE A 270 14.49 -14.52 3.51
CA ILE A 270 15.17 -14.03 2.31
C ILE A 270 14.16 -13.29 1.41
N CYS A 271 12.94 -13.82 1.27
CA CYS A 271 11.86 -13.17 0.51
C CYS A 271 11.54 -11.79 1.10
N ASP A 272 11.32 -11.71 2.40
CA ASP A 272 10.96 -10.47 3.10
C ASP A 272 12.09 -9.41 3.00
N GLU A 273 13.35 -9.83 3.10
CA GLU A 273 14.50 -8.92 3.08
C GLU A 273 14.94 -8.51 1.65
N THR A 274 14.69 -9.36 0.64
CA THR A 274 15.17 -9.13 -0.75
C THR A 274 14.08 -8.78 -1.74
N PHE A 275 12.81 -8.98 -1.37
CA PHE A 275 11.63 -8.85 -2.22
C PHE A 275 11.60 -9.80 -3.44
N ILE A 276 12.48 -10.81 -3.47
CA ILE A 276 12.47 -11.88 -4.48
C ILE A 276 11.47 -12.94 -4.05
N VAL A 277 10.59 -13.36 -4.95
CA VAL A 277 9.60 -14.42 -4.68
C VAL A 277 10.26 -15.75 -4.32
N GLN A 278 9.59 -16.55 -3.48
CA GLN A 278 10.15 -17.77 -2.90
C GLN A 278 10.55 -18.80 -3.97
N GLU A 279 9.78 -18.90 -5.06
CA GLU A 279 10.04 -19.81 -6.17
C GLU A 279 11.39 -19.50 -6.82
N ASP A 280 11.67 -18.22 -7.07
CA ASP A 280 12.90 -17.75 -7.70
C ASP A 280 14.09 -17.87 -6.73
N ILE A 281 13.89 -17.64 -5.42
CA ILE A 281 14.91 -17.91 -4.39
C ILE A 281 15.30 -19.38 -4.38
N VAL A 282 14.32 -20.28 -4.33
CA VAL A 282 14.55 -21.72 -4.26
C VAL A 282 15.21 -22.23 -5.54
N ALA A 283 14.76 -21.76 -6.71
CA ALA A 283 15.38 -22.09 -8.00
C ALA A 283 16.85 -21.64 -8.03
N THR A 284 17.12 -20.41 -7.60
CA THR A 284 18.47 -19.84 -7.57
C THR A 284 19.39 -20.60 -6.61
N LEU A 285 18.93 -20.91 -5.39
CA LEU A 285 19.72 -21.67 -4.41
C LEU A 285 20.04 -23.09 -4.89
N ARG A 286 19.13 -23.73 -5.65
CA ARG A 286 19.40 -25.03 -6.30
C ARG A 286 20.48 -24.90 -7.36
N GLU A 287 20.41 -23.87 -8.20
CA GLU A 287 21.38 -23.62 -9.26
C GLU A 287 22.77 -23.28 -8.71
N MET A 288 22.84 -22.56 -7.59
CA MET A 288 24.08 -22.29 -6.87
C MET A 288 24.71 -23.55 -6.23
N GLY A 289 23.96 -24.65 -6.06
CA GLY A 289 24.46 -25.89 -5.44
C GLY A 289 24.71 -25.80 -3.92
N VAL A 290 24.06 -24.85 -3.24
CA VAL A 290 24.34 -24.52 -1.82
C VAL A 290 23.35 -25.15 -0.82
N LEU A 291 22.39 -25.94 -1.31
CA LEU A 291 21.38 -26.62 -0.50
C LEU A 291 21.86 -27.99 0.00
N GLU A 292 21.55 -28.34 1.25
CA GLU A 292 21.84 -29.65 1.85
C GLU A 292 20.58 -30.35 2.36
N MET A 293 20.52 -31.67 2.21
CA MET A 293 19.44 -32.51 2.70
C MET A 293 19.74 -33.02 4.12
N ARG A 294 18.86 -32.73 5.09
CA ARG A 294 19.01 -33.27 6.45
C ARG A 294 18.51 -34.71 6.53
N LYS A 295 19.35 -35.63 7.01
CA LYS A 295 19.08 -37.10 7.06
C LYS A 295 18.18 -37.58 8.23
N LYS A 296 17.42 -36.72 8.92
CA LYS A 296 16.50 -37.15 10.00
C LYS A 296 15.03 -37.05 9.55
N ALA A 297 14.18 -37.88 10.16
CA ALA A 297 12.76 -38.06 9.80
C ALA A 297 12.04 -36.73 9.55
N GLY A 298 11.67 -36.51 8.28
CA GLY A 298 11.27 -35.20 7.73
C GLY A 298 12.43 -34.57 6.94
N ALA A 299 12.54 -34.93 5.66
CA ALA A 299 13.58 -34.40 4.76
C ALA A 299 13.43 -32.86 4.62
N SER A 300 14.17 -32.13 5.46
CA SER A 300 14.24 -30.67 5.44
C SER A 300 15.49 -30.25 4.68
N VAL A 301 15.32 -29.33 3.73
CA VAL A 301 16.42 -28.70 3.00
C VAL A 301 16.95 -27.55 3.84
N VAL A 302 18.27 -27.50 4.05
CA VAL A 302 18.94 -26.44 4.82
C VAL A 302 19.97 -25.72 3.96
N ILE A 303 20.13 -24.42 4.21
CA ILE A 303 21.08 -23.56 3.51
C ILE A 303 22.46 -23.65 4.20
N ASN A 304 23.50 -24.04 3.45
CA ASN A 304 24.86 -24.08 3.99
C ASN A 304 25.60 -22.76 3.74
N LYS A 305 25.76 -21.94 4.80
CA LYS A 305 26.47 -20.64 4.72
C LYS A 305 27.94 -20.75 4.30
N ALA A 306 28.62 -21.86 4.62
CA ALA A 306 30.01 -22.05 4.19
C ALA A 306 30.09 -22.26 2.67
N ARG A 307 29.17 -23.05 2.09
CA ARG A 307 29.06 -23.22 0.64
C ARG A 307 28.67 -21.93 -0.08
N ILE A 308 27.82 -21.09 0.53
CA ILE A 308 27.51 -19.77 -0.04
C ILE A 308 28.77 -18.89 -0.09
N ARG A 309 29.57 -18.89 0.97
CA ARG A 309 30.83 -18.11 1.01
C ARG A 309 31.83 -18.62 -0.03
N GLU A 310 31.98 -19.93 -0.16
CA GLU A 310 32.83 -20.54 -1.18
C GLU A 310 32.33 -20.21 -2.59
N TRP A 311 31.02 -20.36 -2.84
CA TRP A 311 30.39 -20.01 -4.11
C TRP A 311 30.59 -18.52 -4.45
N ALA A 312 30.40 -17.61 -3.48
CA ALA A 312 30.58 -16.17 -3.68
C ALA A 312 32.04 -15.82 -4.02
N THR A 313 33.00 -16.50 -3.38
CA THR A 313 34.43 -16.34 -3.65
C THR A 313 34.79 -16.84 -5.05
N LEU A 314 34.30 -18.02 -5.44
CA LEU A 314 34.55 -18.62 -6.75
C LEU A 314 33.97 -17.77 -7.89
N ASN A 315 32.78 -17.20 -7.68
CA ASN A 315 32.06 -16.39 -8.67
C ASN A 315 32.39 -14.89 -8.59
N ARG A 316 33.32 -14.49 -7.72
CA ARG A 316 33.78 -13.10 -7.53
C ARG A 316 32.61 -12.13 -7.31
N VAL A 317 31.67 -12.53 -6.46
CA VAL A 317 30.49 -11.70 -6.13
C VAL A 317 30.93 -10.55 -5.25
N SER A 318 30.59 -9.32 -5.65
CA SER A 318 30.78 -8.16 -4.80
C SER A 318 29.83 -8.22 -3.60
N LEU A 319 30.35 -7.90 -2.42
CA LEU A 319 29.55 -7.73 -1.22
C LEU A 319 28.79 -6.41 -1.21
N ASP A 320 29.19 -5.46 -2.06
CA ASP A 320 28.48 -4.20 -2.25
C ASP A 320 27.27 -4.40 -3.17
N SER A 321 26.21 -3.64 -2.89
CA SER A 321 25.04 -3.57 -3.76
C SER A 321 25.43 -2.96 -5.11
N PRO A 322 24.90 -3.45 -6.25
CA PRO A 322 25.06 -2.76 -7.53
C PRO A 322 24.34 -1.41 -7.58
N VAL A 323 23.44 -1.14 -6.63
CA VAL A 323 22.68 0.10 -6.50
C VAL A 323 23.14 0.84 -5.27
N ASP A 324 23.48 2.11 -5.45
CA ASP A 324 23.73 3.06 -4.37
C ASP A 324 22.40 3.64 -3.89
N LEU A 325 22.00 3.37 -2.64
CA LEU A 325 20.70 3.82 -2.13
C LEU A 325 20.66 5.34 -1.91
N ASP A 326 21.80 5.97 -1.65
CA ASP A 326 21.90 7.41 -1.42
C ASP A 326 21.83 8.21 -2.74
N ALA A 327 21.94 7.51 -3.88
CA ALA A 327 21.85 8.09 -5.21
C ALA A 327 20.40 8.21 -5.73
N PHE A 328 19.41 7.69 -4.99
CA PHE A 328 18.00 7.91 -5.32
C PHE A 328 17.54 9.29 -4.88
N ASP A 329 16.93 10.02 -5.82
CA ASP A 329 16.07 11.15 -5.52
C ASP A 329 14.66 10.59 -5.46
N TRP A 330 14.35 9.91 -4.34
CA TRP A 330 12.97 9.52 -4.09
C TRP A 330 12.16 10.79 -4.02
N PRO A 331 11.05 10.92 -4.79
CA PRO A 331 10.09 11.95 -4.44
C PRO A 331 9.82 11.77 -2.95
N GLU A 332 9.97 12.86 -2.16
CA GLU A 332 9.42 12.87 -0.80
C GLU A 332 8.08 12.21 -0.92
N SER A 333 7.89 11.10 -0.21
CA SER A 333 6.74 10.23 -0.40
C SER A 333 5.55 11.12 -0.65
N GLU A 334 4.93 11.00 -1.83
CA GLU A 334 3.51 11.25 -1.92
C GLU A 334 2.92 10.24 -0.92
N GLU A 335 2.97 10.57 0.38
CA GLU A 335 1.81 10.42 1.24
C GLU A 335 0.72 10.94 0.34
N SER A 336 -0.05 10.00 -0.21
CA SER A 336 -1.23 10.38 -0.95
C SER A 336 -1.90 11.45 -0.09
N ASP A 337 -2.17 12.65 -0.61
CA ASP A 337 -2.95 13.71 0.06
C ASP A 337 -4.39 13.23 0.40
N GLU A 338 -4.62 11.92 0.30
CA GLU A 338 -5.81 11.17 0.55
C GLU A 338 -5.84 10.68 2.01
N GLU A 339 -6.81 11.21 2.72
CA GLU A 339 -7.06 10.92 4.13
C GLU A 339 -7.83 9.61 4.27
N ASN A 340 -7.35 8.73 5.14
CA ASN A 340 -7.96 7.42 5.41
C ASN A 340 -8.74 7.43 6.73
N MET A 341 -9.94 6.87 6.72
CA MET A 341 -10.81 6.77 7.90
C MET A 341 -11.48 5.40 7.97
N THR A 342 -11.47 4.78 9.14
CA THR A 342 -12.18 3.51 9.38
C THR A 342 -13.67 3.76 9.65
N TYR A 343 -14.52 2.89 9.12
CA TYR A 343 -15.98 2.94 9.26
C TYR A 343 -16.53 1.53 9.47
N THR A 344 -17.59 1.38 10.27
CA THR A 344 -18.28 0.09 10.44
C THR A 344 -19.72 0.14 9.98
N THR A 345 -20.19 -1.03 9.57
CA THR A 345 -21.61 -1.29 9.26
C THR A 345 -22.22 -2.26 10.29
N ASN A 346 -21.67 -2.32 11.51
CA ASN A 346 -21.89 -3.33 12.56
C ASN A 346 -21.41 -4.75 12.21
N ASP A 347 -21.44 -5.15 10.94
CA ASP A 347 -21.06 -6.53 10.55
C ASP A 347 -19.65 -6.61 9.94
N ASN A 348 -19.05 -5.48 9.54
CA ASN A 348 -17.71 -5.43 8.95
C ASN A 348 -16.99 -4.09 9.23
N ILE A 349 -15.69 -4.07 8.93
CA ILE A 349 -14.86 -2.86 8.93
C ILE A 349 -14.49 -2.51 7.49
N THR A 350 -14.81 -1.27 7.13
CA THR A 350 -14.52 -0.67 5.83
C THR A 350 -13.59 0.52 6.04
N LEU A 351 -12.62 0.68 5.14
CA LEU A 351 -11.78 1.87 5.07
C LEU A 351 -12.39 2.82 4.04
N LEU A 352 -12.53 4.09 4.42
CA LEU A 352 -12.87 5.19 3.53
C LEU A 352 -11.60 5.97 3.22
N ARG A 353 -11.45 6.43 1.99
CA ARG A 353 -10.34 7.28 1.58
C ARG A 353 -10.86 8.46 0.77
N SER A 354 -10.52 9.67 1.19
CA SER A 354 -10.96 10.89 0.52
C SER A 354 -9.78 11.77 0.17
N LYS A 355 -9.82 12.36 -1.03
CA LYS A 355 -8.87 13.39 -1.47
C LYS A 355 -9.03 14.72 -0.73
N VAL A 356 -10.17 14.92 -0.07
CA VAL A 356 -10.52 16.17 0.61
C VAL A 356 -11.02 15.86 2.00
N LEU A 357 -10.29 16.30 3.04
CA LEU A 357 -10.61 15.97 4.44
C LEU A 357 -11.99 16.47 4.87
N THR A 358 -12.50 17.51 4.21
CA THR A 358 -13.81 18.12 4.47
C THR A 358 -14.97 17.50 3.67
N ASP A 359 -14.70 16.60 2.71
CA ASP A 359 -15.73 15.91 1.94
C ASP A 359 -15.55 14.38 1.97
N TRP A 360 -16.43 13.71 2.72
CA TRP A 360 -16.48 12.25 2.81
C TRP A 360 -17.63 11.65 2.00
N ASN A 361 -18.45 12.45 1.33
CA ASN A 361 -19.63 11.95 0.61
C ASN A 361 -19.25 11.18 -0.66
N ASN A 362 -18.08 11.48 -1.22
CA ASN A 362 -17.54 10.86 -2.43
C ASN A 362 -16.28 10.03 -2.16
N ALA A 363 -16.05 9.65 -0.89
CA ALA A 363 -14.87 8.87 -0.51
C ALA A 363 -14.87 7.49 -1.19
N ASP A 364 -13.68 7.05 -1.63
CA ASP A 364 -13.47 5.67 -2.03
C ASP A 364 -13.72 4.77 -0.82
N THR A 365 -14.26 3.57 -1.05
CA THR A 365 -14.51 2.58 0.00
C THR A 365 -13.81 1.27 -0.31
N ARG A 366 -13.18 0.67 0.70
CA ARG A 366 -12.57 -0.65 0.63
C ARG A 366 -12.96 -1.47 1.85
N LEU A 367 -13.60 -2.62 1.63
CA LEU A 367 -13.81 -3.59 2.69
C LEU A 367 -12.46 -4.17 3.12
N ILE A 368 -12.06 -3.94 4.37
CA ILE A 368 -10.77 -4.37 4.89
C ILE A 368 -10.87 -5.56 5.84
N PHE A 369 -12.02 -5.74 6.49
CA PHE A 369 -12.25 -6.88 7.35
C PHE A 369 -13.72 -7.29 7.32
N ASN A 370 -13.95 -8.52 6.86
CA ASN A 370 -15.23 -9.19 6.95
C ASN A 370 -15.05 -10.44 7.84
N PRO A 371 -15.48 -10.39 9.11
CA PRO A 371 -15.24 -11.48 10.02
C PRO A 371 -15.98 -12.76 9.59
N PRO A 372 -15.36 -13.95 9.71
CA PRO A 372 -16.08 -15.21 9.55
C PRO A 372 -17.19 -15.31 10.60
N ALA A 373 -18.31 -15.96 10.28
CA ALA A 373 -19.42 -16.13 11.22
C ALA A 373 -19.05 -17.05 12.41
N GLY A 374 -19.68 -16.80 13.57
CA GLY A 374 -19.60 -17.67 14.75
C GLY A 374 -18.37 -17.46 15.65
N PHE A 375 -17.60 -16.40 15.44
CA PHE A 375 -16.53 -15.99 16.35
C PHE A 375 -16.97 -14.82 17.23
N ASN A 376 -16.27 -14.60 18.35
CA ASN A 376 -16.60 -13.52 19.29
C ASN A 376 -16.38 -12.10 18.71
N TYR A 377 -15.73 -12.00 17.56
CA TYR A 377 -15.43 -10.77 16.85
C TYR A 377 -16.24 -10.62 15.54
N SER A 378 -17.37 -11.34 15.43
CA SER A 378 -18.15 -11.44 14.20
C SER A 378 -19.36 -10.52 14.11
N THR A 379 -19.81 -9.96 15.22
CA THR A 379 -21.03 -9.14 15.29
C THR A 379 -20.81 -7.91 16.18
N ASP A 380 -21.62 -6.88 15.95
CA ASP A 380 -21.57 -5.57 16.64
C ASP A 380 -20.18 -4.92 16.64
N LEU A 381 -19.60 -4.84 15.45
CA LEU A 381 -18.31 -4.20 15.24
C LEU A 381 -18.46 -2.68 15.41
N TRP A 382 -17.91 -2.14 16.50
CA TRP A 382 -18.01 -0.72 16.84
C TRP A 382 -16.65 -0.03 16.93
N ALA A 383 -16.67 1.28 16.66
CA ALA A 383 -15.59 2.23 16.89
C ALA A 383 -14.18 1.70 16.52
N PRO A 384 -13.96 1.29 15.26
CA PRO A 384 -12.64 0.89 14.82
C PRO A 384 -11.74 2.12 14.74
N GLU A 385 -10.53 2.00 15.28
CA GLU A 385 -9.51 3.03 15.16
C GLU A 385 -8.29 2.49 14.43
N LEU A 386 -7.86 3.23 13.41
CA LEU A 386 -6.65 2.96 12.66
C LEU A 386 -5.46 3.67 13.30
N HIS A 387 -4.42 2.91 13.63
CA HIS A 387 -3.20 3.41 14.26
C HIS A 387 -1.96 2.89 13.54
N GLN A 388 -0.98 3.76 13.32
CA GLN A 388 0.35 3.33 12.89
C GLN A 388 1.28 3.24 14.10
N ILE A 389 1.84 2.06 14.37
CA ILE A 389 2.78 1.81 15.47
C ILE A 389 3.92 0.94 14.95
N ASP A 390 5.17 1.36 15.14
CA ASP A 390 6.36 0.64 14.68
C ASP A 390 6.31 0.24 13.19
N GLN A 391 5.89 1.17 12.32
CA GLN A 391 5.73 0.98 10.86
C GLN A 391 4.73 -0.13 10.45
N LYS A 392 3.80 -0.45 11.35
CA LYS A 392 2.69 -1.36 11.08
C LYS A 392 1.37 -0.67 11.36
N TRP A 393 0.34 -1.11 10.66
CA TRP A 393 -1.02 -0.63 10.87
C TRP A 393 -1.77 -1.58 11.78
N TYR A 394 -2.44 -1.00 12.78
CA TYR A 394 -3.31 -1.73 13.70
C TYR A 394 -4.70 -1.12 13.64
N ILE A 395 -5.71 -1.99 13.59
CA ILE A 395 -7.09 -1.57 13.78
C ILE A 395 -7.58 -2.18 15.07
N ILE A 396 -7.80 -1.34 16.07
CA ILE A 396 -8.42 -1.75 17.33
C ILE A 396 -9.91 -1.47 17.24
N PHE A 397 -10.75 -2.43 17.58
CA PHE A 397 -12.21 -2.33 17.44
C PHE A 397 -12.94 -3.13 18.51
N THR A 398 -14.20 -2.78 18.73
CA THR A 398 -15.09 -3.49 19.65
C THR A 398 -15.90 -4.53 18.90
N ALA A 399 -16.20 -5.68 19.49
CA ALA A 399 -17.22 -6.59 18.97
C ALA A 399 -17.89 -7.41 20.09
N ASP A 400 -19.06 -7.99 19.77
CA ASP A 400 -19.87 -8.83 20.65
C ASP A 400 -20.20 -10.17 19.96
N PRO A 401 -20.10 -11.34 20.63
CA PRO A 401 -20.49 -12.64 20.08
C PRO A 401 -21.98 -12.84 19.83
N ASN A 402 -22.85 -12.05 20.46
CA ASN A 402 -24.28 -12.31 20.63
C ASN A 402 -25.18 -11.35 19.85
N ARG A 403 -24.61 -10.48 19.00
CA ARG A 403 -25.36 -9.53 18.18
C ARG A 403 -26.35 -8.68 19.01
N ASP A 404 -25.88 -8.21 20.17
CA ASP A 404 -26.65 -7.43 21.11
C ASP A 404 -28.01 -8.07 21.40
N SER A 405 -28.06 -9.40 21.56
CA SER A 405 -29.32 -10.13 21.73
C SER A 405 -29.53 -10.56 23.18
N PRO A 406 -30.56 -10.03 23.90
CA PRO A 406 -31.61 -9.10 23.45
C PRO A 406 -31.19 -7.63 23.25
N ILE A 407 -31.88 -6.93 22.33
CA ILE A 407 -31.55 -5.58 21.85
C ILE A 407 -31.37 -4.51 22.96
N PRO A 408 -30.49 -3.51 22.76
CA PRO A 408 -30.09 -2.53 23.79
C PRO A 408 -31.23 -1.66 24.32
N GLU A 409 -32.35 -1.51 23.60
CA GLU A 409 -33.51 -0.78 24.13
C GLU A 409 -34.12 -1.47 25.38
N VAL A 410 -33.78 -2.73 25.65
CA VAL A 410 -34.17 -3.48 26.86
C VAL A 410 -33.11 -3.37 27.98
N ASP A 411 -31.90 -2.86 27.70
CA ASP A 411 -30.76 -2.77 28.64
C ASP A 411 -31.05 -1.97 29.91
N MET A 412 -32.00 -1.03 29.85
CA MET A 412 -32.37 -0.16 30.97
C MET A 412 -32.92 -0.91 32.20
N LEU A 413 -33.26 -2.20 32.07
CA LEU A 413 -33.74 -3.06 33.15
C LEU A 413 -32.83 -4.27 33.42
N CYS A 414 -31.67 -4.36 32.75
CA CYS A 414 -30.90 -5.59 32.73
C CYS A 414 -29.95 -5.75 33.93
N ASP A 415 -29.90 -6.95 34.49
CA ASP A 415 -28.89 -7.38 35.46
C ASP A 415 -27.53 -7.66 34.77
N PHE A 416 -26.53 -8.15 35.49
CA PHE A 416 -25.15 -8.37 35.01
C PHE A 416 -24.99 -9.37 33.84
N ASN A 417 -26.07 -9.99 33.34
CA ASN A 417 -26.07 -10.90 32.18
C ASN A 417 -26.51 -10.22 30.87
N CYS A 418 -26.37 -8.89 30.79
CA CYS A 418 -26.74 -8.09 29.61
C CYS A 418 -25.89 -8.46 28.39
N PRO A 419 -26.43 -8.44 27.16
CA PRO A 419 -25.63 -8.69 25.95
C PRO A 419 -24.43 -7.77 25.86
N ALA A 420 -24.63 -6.48 26.12
CA ALA A 420 -23.56 -5.49 26.19
C ALA A 420 -22.35 -5.95 27.04
N VAL A 421 -22.54 -6.75 28.10
CA VAL A 421 -21.46 -7.31 28.94
C VAL A 421 -20.41 -8.07 28.13
N HIS A 422 -20.78 -8.62 26.98
CA HIS A 422 -19.91 -9.46 26.15
C HIS A 422 -19.04 -8.66 25.18
N HIS A 423 -19.19 -7.35 25.12
CA HIS A 423 -18.33 -6.50 24.31
C HIS A 423 -16.87 -6.56 24.79
N ARG A 424 -15.98 -6.86 23.86
CA ARG A 424 -14.53 -6.92 24.07
C ARG A 424 -13.80 -6.17 22.97
N MET A 425 -12.54 -5.86 23.24
CA MET A 425 -11.64 -5.23 22.28
C MET A 425 -10.87 -6.28 21.49
N TYR A 426 -10.72 -6.03 20.19
CA TYR A 426 -10.01 -6.89 19.24
C TYR A 426 -9.09 -6.06 18.37
N VAL A 427 -8.05 -6.70 17.81
CA VAL A 427 -7.03 -6.03 16.99
C VAL A 427 -6.87 -6.76 15.67
N LEU A 428 -6.85 -5.99 14.59
CA LEU A 428 -6.31 -6.40 13.29
C LEU A 428 -4.89 -5.87 13.12
N GLU A 429 -4.03 -6.62 12.45
CA GLU A 429 -2.68 -6.20 12.05
C GLU A 429 -2.59 -6.16 10.52
N GLY A 430 -2.04 -5.07 10.00
CA GLY A 430 -1.68 -4.86 8.61
C GLY A 430 -0.19 -4.52 8.48
N ILE A 431 0.47 -5.10 7.46
CA ILE A 431 1.89 -4.87 7.17
C ILE A 431 1.98 -4.18 5.80
N GLY A 432 2.54 -2.96 5.77
CA GLY A 432 2.67 -2.13 4.57
C GLY A 432 2.82 -0.65 4.95
N GLY A 433 3.32 0.17 4.02
CA GLY A 433 3.46 1.62 4.23
C GLY A 433 2.11 2.34 4.19
N ASP A 434 1.29 2.03 3.19
CA ASP A 434 -0.04 2.63 2.98
C ASP A 434 -1.16 1.75 3.57
N PRO A 435 -2.00 2.27 4.50
CA PRO A 435 -3.11 1.52 5.07
C PRO A 435 -4.16 1.16 4.02
N TRP A 436 -4.30 1.96 2.95
CA TRP A 436 -5.25 1.69 1.88
C TRP A 436 -4.88 0.46 1.08
N ALA A 437 -3.61 0.28 0.70
CA ALA A 437 -3.13 -0.90 -0.02
C ALA A 437 -2.98 -2.15 0.87
N THR A 438 -2.80 -1.97 2.18
CA THR A 438 -2.49 -3.03 3.15
C THR A 438 -3.63 -4.03 3.32
N ASN A 439 -3.27 -5.32 3.46
CA ASN A 439 -4.21 -6.36 3.88
C ASN A 439 -4.19 -6.51 5.41
N PHE A 440 -5.36 -6.36 6.03
CA PHE A 440 -5.53 -6.53 7.47
C PHE A 440 -5.92 -7.96 7.83
N THR A 441 -5.35 -8.48 8.91
CA THR A 441 -5.64 -9.82 9.43
C THR A 441 -5.97 -9.76 10.90
N TYR A 442 -6.92 -10.59 11.36
CA TYR A 442 -7.23 -10.71 12.79
C TYR A 442 -5.98 -11.15 13.57
N LYS A 443 -5.65 -10.38 14.61
CA LYS A 443 -4.46 -10.61 15.42
C LYS A 443 -4.77 -11.25 16.75
N SER A 444 -5.61 -10.61 17.56
CA SER A 444 -5.94 -11.07 18.91
C SER A 444 -7.17 -10.35 19.47
N GLN A 445 -7.81 -10.97 20.46
CA GLN A 445 -8.58 -10.25 21.47
C GLN A 445 -7.61 -9.58 22.45
N VAL A 446 -7.86 -8.32 22.80
CA VAL A 446 -7.10 -7.61 23.83
C VAL A 446 -7.62 -8.06 25.19
N ASP A 447 -6.73 -8.46 26.10
CA ASP A 447 -7.13 -8.90 27.44
C ASP A 447 -7.62 -7.71 28.28
N THR A 448 -8.94 -7.57 28.34
CA THR A 448 -9.64 -6.61 29.20
C THR A 448 -10.17 -7.28 30.47
N PHE A 449 -9.50 -8.35 30.92
CA PHE A 449 -9.80 -9.14 32.12
C PHE A 449 -11.18 -9.80 32.09
N ASP A 450 -11.61 -10.17 30.89
CA ASP A 450 -12.96 -10.66 30.61
C ASP A 450 -14.08 -9.73 31.15
N GLN A 451 -13.83 -8.43 31.14
CA GLN A 451 -14.81 -7.40 31.50
C GLN A 451 -15.22 -6.58 30.29
N PHE A 452 -16.40 -5.96 30.41
CA PHE A 452 -16.94 -5.00 29.47
C PHE A 452 -15.87 -4.00 29.03
N ALA A 453 -15.65 -3.93 27.72
CA ALA A 453 -14.70 -3.02 27.12
C ALA A 453 -15.16 -2.61 25.72
N ILE A 454 -15.28 -1.30 25.50
CA ILE A 454 -15.64 -0.71 24.22
C ILE A 454 -14.75 0.50 23.92
N ASP A 455 -14.73 0.92 22.67
CA ASP A 455 -14.16 2.18 22.20
C ASP A 455 -12.74 2.39 22.74
N GLY A 456 -11.84 1.47 22.42
CA GLY A 456 -10.45 1.51 22.89
C GLY A 456 -9.51 2.19 21.91
N THR A 457 -8.55 2.94 22.45
CA THR A 457 -7.46 3.60 21.71
C THR A 457 -6.10 3.26 22.33
N TYR A 458 -5.03 3.55 21.59
CA TYR A 458 -3.67 3.51 22.12
C TYR A 458 -3.26 4.88 22.69
N PHE A 459 -2.58 4.86 23.83
CA PHE A 459 -1.93 6.03 24.40
C PHE A 459 -0.42 5.80 24.44
N GLN A 460 0.32 6.57 23.64
CA GLN A 460 1.77 6.51 23.52
C GLN A 460 2.44 7.50 24.47
N HIS A 461 3.32 6.99 25.34
CA HIS A 461 4.04 7.79 26.32
C HIS A 461 5.51 7.32 26.41
N LYS A 462 6.41 8.17 26.89
CA LYS A 462 7.85 7.87 27.02
C LYS A 462 8.16 6.60 27.83
N THR A 463 7.25 6.15 28.69
CA THR A 463 7.38 4.94 29.54
C THR A 463 6.77 3.67 28.93
N GLY A 464 6.19 3.77 27.73
CA GLY A 464 5.65 2.65 26.97
C GLY A 464 4.30 2.93 26.31
N LEU A 465 3.71 1.85 25.79
CA LEU A 465 2.39 1.85 25.17
C LEU A 465 1.32 1.51 26.20
N TYR A 466 0.17 2.16 26.09
CA TYR A 466 -0.98 1.96 26.96
C TYR A 466 -2.26 1.78 26.14
N HIS A 467 -3.23 1.06 26.68
CA HIS A 467 -4.57 0.91 26.11
C HIS A 467 -5.55 1.66 27.00
N VAL A 468 -6.24 2.63 26.43
CA VAL A 468 -7.30 3.41 27.10
C VAL A 468 -8.64 3.04 26.46
N TYR A 469 -9.62 2.66 27.27
CA TYR A 469 -10.89 2.14 26.75
C TYR A 469 -12.03 2.43 27.72
N SER A 470 -13.27 2.40 27.22
CA SER A 470 -14.44 2.50 28.07
C SER A 470 -14.70 1.17 28.79
N CYS A 471 -14.89 1.23 30.10
CA CYS A 471 -14.95 0.06 30.97
C CYS A 471 -15.99 0.23 32.07
N TRP A 472 -16.48 -0.89 32.58
CA TRP A 472 -17.21 -0.89 33.85
C TRP A 472 -16.27 -0.90 35.04
N PHE A 473 -16.82 -0.56 36.21
CA PHE A 473 -16.06 -0.55 37.45
C PHE A 473 -15.54 -1.96 37.79
N SER A 474 -16.42 -2.96 37.66
CA SER A 474 -16.11 -4.39 37.77
C SER A 474 -17.07 -5.20 36.90
N GLU A 475 -16.82 -6.51 36.78
CA GLU A 475 -17.67 -7.45 36.04
C GLU A 475 -19.14 -7.47 36.51
N TYR A 476 -19.43 -7.10 37.77
CA TYR A 476 -20.78 -7.11 38.34
C TYR A 476 -21.41 -5.71 38.48
N MET A 477 -20.66 -4.65 38.18
CA MET A 477 -21.11 -3.26 38.35
C MET A 477 -21.29 -2.60 37.00
N SER A 478 -22.40 -2.96 36.34
CA SER A 478 -22.80 -2.38 35.07
C SER A 478 -23.18 -0.91 35.22
N TRP A 479 -22.53 -0.06 34.43
CA TRP A 479 -22.73 1.40 34.39
C TRP A 479 -22.39 2.14 35.70
N PRO A 480 -21.92 3.39 35.64
CA PRO A 480 -21.54 4.13 34.43
C PRO A 480 -20.35 3.51 33.70
N ALA A 481 -20.21 3.83 32.42
CA ALA A 481 -18.99 3.49 31.69
C ALA A 481 -17.92 4.55 32.00
N ASN A 482 -16.72 4.08 32.33
CA ASN A 482 -15.59 4.86 32.81
C ASN A 482 -14.44 4.75 31.80
N LEU A 483 -13.43 5.59 31.88
CA LEU A 483 -12.18 5.36 31.14
C LEU A 483 -11.20 4.58 31.99
N CYS A 484 -10.81 3.42 31.48
CA CYS A 484 -9.74 2.61 32.03
C CYS A 484 -8.45 2.78 31.25
N ILE A 485 -7.32 2.61 31.93
CA ILE A 485 -6.00 2.52 31.32
C ILE A 485 -5.27 1.26 31.81
N THR A 486 -4.59 0.60 30.88
CA THR A 486 -3.71 -0.55 31.13
C THR A 486 -2.40 -0.37 30.36
N LYS A 487 -1.29 -0.88 30.90
CA LYS A 487 0.00 -0.90 30.22
C LYS A 487 0.06 -2.06 29.23
N MET A 488 0.60 -1.82 28.04
CA MET A 488 0.77 -2.82 27.01
C MET A 488 2.23 -3.20 26.80
N LYS A 489 2.46 -4.45 26.40
CA LYS A 489 3.75 -4.95 25.92
C LYS A 489 3.94 -4.67 24.43
N ASN A 490 2.86 -4.76 23.66
CA ASN A 490 2.76 -4.48 22.23
C ASN A 490 1.28 -4.17 21.92
N PRO A 491 0.92 -3.75 20.70
CA PRO A 491 -0.43 -3.29 20.36
C PRO A 491 -1.58 -4.30 20.60
N TYR A 492 -1.31 -5.56 20.89
CA TYR A 492 -2.33 -6.59 21.12
C TYR A 492 -2.11 -7.42 22.39
N THR A 493 -1.13 -7.06 23.22
CA THR A 493 -0.79 -7.80 24.46
C THR A 493 -0.76 -6.84 25.65
N VAL A 494 -1.72 -6.98 26.55
CA VAL A 494 -1.76 -6.25 27.83
C VAL A 494 -0.72 -6.84 28.78
N SER A 495 0.01 -5.95 29.47
CA SER A 495 1.03 -6.32 30.46
C SER A 495 0.57 -6.09 31.91
N SER A 496 -0.41 -5.21 32.11
CA SER A 496 -1.03 -4.99 33.42
C SER A 496 -1.91 -6.16 33.84
N THR A 497 -1.92 -6.43 35.13
CA THR A 497 -2.93 -7.26 35.81
C THR A 497 -4.21 -6.45 36.09
N LEU A 498 -5.31 -7.13 36.44
CA LEU A 498 -6.57 -6.48 36.82
C LEU A 498 -6.39 -5.51 38.00
N SER A 499 -5.52 -5.84 38.97
CA SER A 499 -5.21 -4.95 40.11
C SER A 499 -4.39 -3.72 39.73
N GLU A 500 -3.67 -3.77 38.60
CA GLU A 500 -2.88 -2.65 38.08
C GLU A 500 -3.71 -1.73 37.17
N ARG A 501 -4.75 -2.24 36.49
CA ARG A 501 -5.71 -1.44 35.72
C ARG A 501 -6.20 -0.25 36.55
N LYS A 502 -6.19 0.94 35.97
CA LYS A 502 -6.72 2.15 36.61
C LYS A 502 -7.94 2.66 35.89
N ILE A 503 -8.90 3.17 36.66
CA ILE A 503 -9.97 4.02 36.15
C ILE A 503 -9.48 5.46 36.27
N ILE A 504 -9.28 6.13 35.15
CA ILE A 504 -8.72 7.50 35.08
C ILE A 504 -9.79 8.57 34.91
N SER A 505 -11.00 8.20 34.52
CA SER A 505 -12.15 9.11 34.50
C SER A 505 -13.45 8.36 34.73
N SER A 506 -14.33 8.95 35.52
CA SER A 506 -15.72 8.52 35.70
C SER A 506 -16.64 9.70 35.43
N PRO A 507 -17.87 9.48 34.94
CA PRO A 507 -18.84 10.55 34.72
C PRO A 507 -19.33 11.07 36.07
N THR A 508 -18.63 12.04 36.63
CA THR A 508 -18.91 12.63 37.95
C THR A 508 -19.64 13.95 37.82
N ASN A 509 -19.41 14.68 36.73
CA ASN A 509 -20.00 15.99 36.50
C ASN A 509 -21.43 15.90 35.96
N ALA A 510 -22.22 16.94 36.20
CA ALA A 510 -23.62 16.98 35.77
C ALA A 510 -23.78 16.94 34.24
N TRP A 511 -22.87 17.57 33.49
CA TRP A 511 -22.90 17.58 32.02
C TRP A 511 -22.59 16.19 31.41
N GLU A 512 -21.85 15.34 32.14
CA GLU A 512 -21.59 13.95 31.73
C GLU A 512 -22.79 13.03 31.98
N LYS A 513 -23.77 13.53 32.74
CA LYS A 513 -24.87 12.79 33.36
C LYS A 513 -26.21 13.14 32.72
N THR A 514 -26.27 13.15 31.39
CA THR A 514 -27.46 13.64 30.70
C THR A 514 -28.50 12.53 30.46
N PRO A 515 -29.73 12.67 30.99
CA PRO A 515 -30.83 11.75 30.68
C PRO A 515 -31.42 12.03 29.29
N TYR A 516 -31.57 11.00 28.44
CA TYR A 516 -32.43 11.09 27.26
C TYR A 516 -33.90 10.97 27.69
N ASN A 517 -34.68 12.06 27.58
CA ASN A 517 -36.14 12.07 27.79
C ASN A 517 -36.61 11.36 29.09
N ARG A 518 -35.77 11.35 30.13
CA ARG A 518 -35.99 10.65 31.41
C ARG A 518 -36.06 11.63 32.56
N THR A 519 -36.88 11.31 33.56
CA THR A 519 -37.07 12.10 34.78
C THR A 519 -35.98 11.85 35.84
N VAL A 520 -35.18 10.79 35.72
CA VAL A 520 -34.08 10.44 36.64
C VAL A 520 -32.93 9.79 35.86
N ASN A 521 -31.68 10.07 36.25
CA ASN A 521 -30.45 9.59 35.60
C ASN A 521 -29.81 8.43 36.37
N ASP A 522 -30.42 7.24 36.34
CA ASP A 522 -29.94 6.09 37.14
C ASP A 522 -29.01 5.14 36.37
N ARG A 523 -29.02 5.14 35.04
CA ARG A 523 -28.07 4.41 34.18
C ARG A 523 -27.94 5.12 32.84
N LEU A 524 -26.80 4.91 32.17
CA LEU A 524 -26.41 5.48 30.87
C LEU A 524 -25.58 6.78 30.93
N SER A 525 -24.61 6.94 31.83
CA SER A 525 -23.56 7.96 31.64
C SER A 525 -22.29 7.26 31.17
N SER A 526 -21.73 7.72 30.05
CA SER A 526 -20.50 7.18 29.49
C SER A 526 -19.37 8.19 29.61
N ASN A 527 -18.18 7.71 29.94
CA ASN A 527 -16.94 8.25 29.40
C ASN A 527 -16.39 7.17 28.45
N GLU A 528 -16.35 7.46 27.15
CA GLU A 528 -16.04 6.51 26.08
C GLU A 528 -15.33 7.21 24.92
N GLY A 529 -14.95 6.48 23.86
CA GLY A 529 -14.22 7.03 22.71
C GLY A 529 -13.06 7.96 23.09
N PRO A 530 -12.11 7.50 23.95
CA PRO A 530 -10.91 8.27 24.25
C PRO A 530 -10.05 8.41 23.00
N GLN A 531 -9.42 9.56 22.84
CA GLN A 531 -8.42 9.83 21.82
C GLN A 531 -7.24 10.56 22.44
N GLN A 532 -6.04 10.09 22.14
CA GLN A 532 -4.84 10.83 22.50
C GLN A 532 -4.71 12.08 21.63
N LEU A 533 -4.40 13.21 22.26
CA LEU A 533 -4.06 14.45 21.57
C LEU A 533 -2.82 15.07 22.22
N ASN A 534 -1.77 15.29 21.44
CA ASN A 534 -0.51 15.85 21.93
C ASN A 534 -0.35 17.28 21.40
N ASN A 535 0.01 18.22 22.27
CA ASN A 535 0.37 19.56 21.84
C ASN A 535 1.78 19.54 21.22
N PRO A 536 1.94 19.88 19.94
CA PRO A 536 3.23 19.80 19.25
C PRO A 536 4.25 20.83 19.74
N LEU A 537 3.79 21.95 20.33
CA LEU A 537 4.64 23.04 20.79
C LEU A 537 5.11 22.85 22.23
N THR A 538 4.23 22.37 23.10
CA THR A 538 4.51 22.24 24.54
C THR A 538 4.83 20.82 24.98
N GLY A 539 4.48 19.81 24.16
CA GLY A 539 4.62 18.39 24.51
C GLY A 539 3.57 17.90 25.51
N GLN A 540 2.59 18.72 25.89
CA GLN A 540 1.49 18.32 26.77
C GLN A 540 0.66 17.21 26.12
N GLN A 541 0.22 16.24 26.92
CA GLN A 541 -0.53 15.09 26.44
C GLN A 541 -1.93 15.08 27.05
N PHE A 542 -2.93 14.94 26.19
CA PHE A 542 -4.34 14.94 26.55
C PHE A 542 -5.01 13.64 26.15
N ILE A 543 -6.09 13.30 26.85
CA ILE A 543 -7.12 12.38 26.38
C ILE A 543 -8.39 13.19 26.20
N ILE A 544 -8.85 13.29 24.97
CA ILE A 544 -10.19 13.82 24.66
C ILE A 544 -11.13 12.64 24.61
N TYR A 545 -12.25 12.72 25.31
CA TYR A 545 -13.18 11.60 25.43
C TYR A 545 -14.61 12.06 25.27
N SER A 546 -15.48 11.15 24.89
CA SER A 546 -16.90 11.40 24.75
C SER A 546 -17.61 11.24 26.08
N ALA A 547 -18.51 12.17 26.37
CA ALA A 547 -19.30 12.20 27.58
C ALA A 547 -20.79 12.32 27.28
N ALA A 548 -21.62 12.05 28.29
CA ALA A 548 -23.06 11.87 28.15
C ALA A 548 -23.41 10.63 27.31
N ARG A 549 -24.40 10.72 26.42
CA ARG A 549 -24.91 9.58 25.68
C ARG A 549 -24.93 9.79 24.20
N SER A 550 -24.40 8.80 23.52
CA SER A 550 -24.05 8.88 22.12
C SER A 550 -25.28 9.00 21.21
N ASP A 551 -26.43 8.48 21.62
CA ASP A 551 -27.72 8.57 20.92
C ASP A 551 -28.46 9.91 21.11
N ASN A 552 -27.88 10.89 21.81
CA ASN A 552 -28.58 12.14 22.11
C ASN A 552 -27.79 13.43 21.82
N ARG A 553 -28.53 14.55 21.80
CA ARG A 553 -28.00 15.89 21.51
C ARG A 553 -26.90 16.39 22.45
N ASN A 554 -26.82 15.84 23.66
CA ASN A 554 -25.91 16.28 24.71
C ASN A 554 -24.59 15.50 24.70
N TYR A 555 -24.43 14.51 23.80
CA TYR A 555 -23.13 13.92 23.52
C TYR A 555 -22.11 15.01 23.19
N CYS A 556 -21.00 15.02 23.91
CA CYS A 556 -20.00 16.08 23.85
C CYS A 556 -18.60 15.52 24.17
N LEU A 557 -17.56 16.34 23.98
CA LEU A 557 -16.19 15.96 24.34
C LEU A 557 -15.77 16.59 25.67
N GLY A 558 -15.21 15.76 26.56
CA GLY A 558 -14.46 16.14 27.75
C GLY A 558 -12.95 16.00 27.55
N GLN A 559 -12.17 16.47 28.52
CA GLN A 559 -10.70 16.47 28.45
C GLN A 559 -10.07 15.98 29.77
N LEU A 560 -9.06 15.11 29.64
CA LEU A 560 -8.07 14.82 30.67
C LEU A 560 -6.70 15.32 30.19
N GLU A 561 -5.92 15.89 31.09
CA GLU A 561 -4.53 16.29 30.88
C GLU A 561 -3.63 15.40 31.73
N LEU A 562 -2.57 14.84 31.14
CA LEU A 562 -1.53 14.14 31.89
C LEU A 562 -0.54 15.17 32.46
N VAL A 563 -0.72 15.54 33.73
CA VAL A 563 0.09 16.54 34.44
C VAL A 563 1.25 15.92 35.23
N GLY A 564 1.23 14.60 35.44
CA GLY A 564 2.32 13.85 36.07
C GLY A 564 3.07 12.95 35.10
N ASP A 565 4.12 12.28 35.58
CA ASP A 565 5.03 11.49 34.74
C ASP A 565 4.57 10.06 34.43
N ASP A 566 3.58 9.51 35.14
CA ASP A 566 3.16 8.12 34.97
C ASP A 566 1.66 8.01 34.66
N PRO A 567 1.28 7.59 33.43
CA PRO A 567 -0.11 7.36 33.04
C PRO A 567 -0.87 6.36 33.93
N MET A 568 -0.17 5.45 34.63
CA MET A 568 -0.77 4.47 35.54
C MET A 568 -1.04 5.00 36.95
N VAL A 569 -0.81 6.29 37.19
CA VAL A 569 -1.09 6.96 38.47
C VAL A 569 -2.28 7.90 38.29
N LEU A 570 -3.36 7.65 39.04
CA LEU A 570 -4.60 8.46 38.95
C LEU A 570 -4.34 9.95 39.20
N ALA A 571 -3.50 10.28 40.18
CA ALA A 571 -3.16 11.67 40.51
C ALA A 571 -2.35 12.39 39.42
N SER A 572 -1.83 11.67 38.43
CA SER A 572 -1.17 12.26 37.26
C SER A 572 -2.16 12.79 36.22
N TRP A 573 -3.45 12.48 36.36
CA TRP A 573 -4.49 12.95 35.46
C TRP A 573 -5.28 14.10 36.07
N LYS A 574 -5.37 15.21 35.32
CA LYS A 574 -6.21 16.36 35.66
C LYS A 574 -7.40 16.39 34.71
N LYS A 575 -8.60 16.17 35.26
CA LYS A 575 -9.86 16.26 34.52
C LYS A 575 -10.32 17.72 34.42
N ASN A 576 -10.71 18.15 33.22
CA ASN A 576 -11.43 19.41 33.06
C ASN A 576 -12.87 19.24 33.56
N ASN A 577 -13.21 19.91 34.65
CA ASN A 577 -14.55 19.84 35.26
C ASN A 577 -15.46 21.00 34.87
N ASP A 578 -14.92 22.04 34.22
CA ASP A 578 -15.65 23.28 33.93
C ASP A 578 -16.75 23.09 32.87
N GLY A 579 -16.65 22.03 32.06
CA GLY A 579 -17.65 21.66 31.05
C GLY A 579 -17.07 20.82 29.93
N CYS A 580 -17.89 20.56 28.92
CA CYS A 580 -17.44 19.98 27.66
C CYS A 580 -16.51 20.97 26.94
N VAL A 581 -15.40 20.47 26.40
CA VAL A 581 -14.48 21.25 25.55
C VAL A 581 -14.96 21.38 24.11
N PHE A 582 -15.88 20.52 23.68
CA PHE A 582 -16.58 20.60 22.40
C PHE A 582 -18.01 20.08 22.57
N TYR A 583 -19.00 20.90 22.23
CA TYR A 583 -20.42 20.64 22.54
C TYR A 583 -21.33 21.34 21.55
N GLN A 584 -22.58 20.87 21.50
CA GLN A 584 -23.60 21.30 20.55
C GLN A 584 -23.65 22.80 20.25
N ASP A 585 -23.94 23.13 18.99
CA ASP A 585 -24.30 24.45 18.52
C ASP A 585 -25.68 24.47 17.87
N PRO A 586 -26.72 24.87 18.61
CA PRO A 586 -28.07 24.96 18.06
C PRO A 586 -28.20 25.96 16.91
N GLN A 587 -27.33 26.96 16.78
CA GLN A 587 -27.41 27.94 15.69
C GLN A 587 -26.99 27.32 14.35
N GLU A 588 -26.08 26.35 14.40
CA GLU A 588 -25.59 25.60 13.25
C GLU A 588 -26.26 24.23 13.12
N GLU A 589 -27.31 23.95 13.89
CA GLU A 589 -27.99 22.64 13.96
C GLU A 589 -27.03 21.49 14.29
N ALA A 590 -25.94 21.75 15.03
CA ALA A 590 -24.90 20.77 15.32
C ALA A 590 -25.10 20.19 16.71
N PHE A 591 -25.68 18.99 16.80
CA PHE A 591 -25.98 18.33 18.06
C PHE A 591 -25.15 17.05 18.24
N GLY A 592 -25.03 16.57 19.48
CA GLY A 592 -24.45 15.27 19.80
C GLY A 592 -23.05 15.05 19.24
N VAL A 593 -22.17 16.03 19.45
CA VAL A 593 -20.86 16.17 18.79
C VAL A 593 -19.71 15.41 19.47
N GLY A 594 -20.02 14.24 20.03
CA GLY A 594 -19.01 13.36 20.65
C GLY A 594 -18.45 12.34 19.65
N HIS A 595 -17.45 11.59 20.13
CA HIS A 595 -16.58 10.68 19.39
C HIS A 595 -15.90 11.38 18.21
N ALA A 596 -14.61 11.66 18.40
CA ALA A 596 -13.81 12.42 17.47
C ALA A 596 -12.48 11.72 17.21
N SER A 597 -11.75 12.18 16.20
CA SER A 597 -10.36 11.86 15.90
C SER A 597 -9.63 13.16 15.56
N PHE A 598 -8.31 13.16 15.65
CA PHE A 598 -7.49 14.34 15.36
C PHE A 598 -6.47 14.00 14.29
N VAL A 599 -6.40 14.86 13.28
CA VAL A 599 -5.48 14.71 12.15
C VAL A 599 -4.80 16.05 11.85
N LYS A 600 -3.68 15.99 11.14
CA LYS A 600 -3.03 17.17 10.58
C LYS A 600 -3.62 17.48 9.20
N SER A 601 -3.45 18.72 8.73
CA SER A 601 -3.57 18.98 7.29
C SER A 601 -2.46 18.25 6.52
N PRO A 602 -2.59 18.01 5.20
CA PRO A 602 -1.57 17.28 4.44
C PRO A 602 -0.18 17.92 4.48
N ASP A 603 -0.09 19.24 4.54
CA ASP A 603 1.20 19.93 4.73
C ASP A 603 1.71 19.96 6.19
N GLY A 604 1.00 19.31 7.12
CA GLY A 604 1.33 19.24 8.55
C GLY A 604 1.10 20.53 9.34
N SER A 605 0.68 21.63 8.70
CA SER A 605 0.68 22.98 9.29
C SER A 605 -0.54 23.29 10.17
N GLU A 606 -1.64 22.56 10.01
CA GLU A 606 -2.90 22.79 10.71
C GLU A 606 -3.34 21.57 11.53
N ASP A 607 -4.09 21.83 12.60
CA ASP A 607 -4.70 20.81 13.44
C ASP A 607 -6.20 20.73 13.16
N TRP A 608 -6.70 19.53 12.90
CA TRP A 608 -8.09 19.28 12.50
C TRP A 608 -8.76 18.25 13.42
N ILE A 609 -10.01 18.53 13.79
CA ILE A 609 -10.89 17.58 14.47
C ILE A 609 -11.84 16.97 13.45
N VAL A 610 -11.91 15.64 13.42
CA VAL A 610 -12.91 14.84 12.70
C VAL A 610 -13.91 14.34 13.74
N TYR A 611 -15.20 14.58 13.58
CA TYR A 611 -16.19 14.25 14.61
C TYR A 611 -17.54 13.85 14.01
N HIS A 612 -18.33 13.09 14.79
CA HIS A 612 -19.72 12.84 14.48
C HIS A 612 -20.62 13.96 14.97
N GLY A 613 -21.64 14.33 14.19
CA GLY A 613 -22.70 15.24 14.61
C GLY A 613 -24.05 14.87 14.01
N MET A 614 -25.13 15.24 14.68
CA MET A 614 -26.51 15.04 14.23
C MET A 614 -27.20 16.39 13.98
N ARG A 615 -27.85 16.53 12.82
CA ARG A 615 -28.74 17.68 12.56
C ARG A 615 -30.10 17.50 13.20
N ASP A 616 -30.64 16.29 13.09
CA ASP A 616 -31.87 15.88 13.75
C ASP A 616 -31.52 15.05 15.00
N PRO A 617 -31.57 15.63 16.21
CA PRO A 617 -31.25 14.90 17.42
C PRO A 617 -32.33 13.92 17.89
N THR A 618 -33.40 13.73 17.12
CA THR A 618 -34.52 12.87 17.50
C THR A 618 -34.40 11.43 16.97
N ASN A 619 -33.59 11.19 15.93
CA ASN A 619 -33.46 9.87 15.28
C ASN A 619 -32.28 9.01 15.80
N GLY A 620 -31.69 9.40 16.94
CA GLY A 620 -30.62 8.64 17.61
C GLY A 620 -29.38 8.42 16.72
N TRP A 621 -28.83 7.20 16.76
CA TRP A 621 -27.61 6.82 16.04
C TRP A 621 -27.69 7.01 14.52
N SER A 622 -28.88 6.82 13.93
CA SER A 622 -29.10 6.94 12.49
C SER A 622 -28.95 8.36 11.94
N ALA A 623 -29.00 9.38 12.80
CA ALA A 623 -28.87 10.79 12.41
C ALA A 623 -27.43 11.28 12.27
N ARG A 624 -26.44 10.45 12.63
CA ARG A 624 -25.03 10.87 12.69
C ARG A 624 -24.42 11.01 11.32
N THR A 625 -23.64 12.08 11.18
CA THR A 625 -22.85 12.39 9.99
C THR A 625 -21.44 12.82 10.41
N ILE A 626 -20.47 12.69 9.52
CA ILE A 626 -19.05 12.97 9.80
C ILE A 626 -18.73 14.39 9.35
N ARG A 627 -17.99 15.13 10.18
CA ARG A 627 -17.60 16.53 9.94
C ARG A 627 -16.15 16.74 10.33
N THR A 628 -15.53 17.74 9.72
CA THR A 628 -14.17 18.13 10.03
C THR A 628 -14.04 19.64 10.17
N GLN A 629 -13.29 20.10 11.17
CA GLN A 629 -13.01 21.52 11.40
C GLN A 629 -11.59 21.74 11.90
N LYS A 630 -10.98 22.86 11.49
CA LYS A 630 -9.72 23.32 12.04
C LYS A 630 -9.89 23.75 13.50
N PHE A 631 -8.94 23.38 14.35
CA PHE A 631 -8.83 23.90 15.71
C PHE A 631 -7.45 24.52 15.96
N GLY A 632 -7.26 25.13 17.12
CA GLY A 632 -5.99 25.71 17.52
C GLY A 632 -5.60 25.34 18.94
N TRP A 633 -4.65 26.08 19.51
CA TRP A 633 -4.19 25.86 20.88
C TRP A 633 -4.35 27.14 21.70
N ASN A 634 -4.76 26.99 22.96
CA ASN A 634 -4.84 28.08 23.93
C ASN A 634 -3.44 28.47 24.42
N GLY A 635 -3.31 29.64 25.05
CA GLY A 635 -2.03 30.13 25.59
C GLY A 635 -1.46 29.27 26.73
N ASP A 636 -2.29 28.47 27.39
CA ASP A 636 -1.86 27.47 28.39
C ASP A 636 -1.44 26.12 27.76
N GLY A 637 -1.59 25.98 26.44
CA GLY A 637 -1.29 24.77 25.69
C GLY A 637 -2.43 23.74 25.62
N SER A 638 -3.60 24.01 26.20
CA SER A 638 -4.78 23.17 26.00
C SER A 638 -5.36 23.33 24.58
N PRO A 639 -6.04 22.31 24.02
CA PRO A 639 -6.68 22.44 22.72
C PRO A 639 -7.82 23.47 22.75
N LYS A 640 -7.91 24.25 21.68
CA LYS A 640 -8.92 25.27 21.45
C LYS A 640 -9.83 24.85 20.30
N PHE A 641 -10.83 24.03 20.62
CA PHE A 641 -11.80 23.59 19.63
C PHE A 641 -12.72 24.72 19.15
N PRO A 642 -13.14 24.70 17.88
CA PRO A 642 -14.12 25.65 17.35
C PRO A 642 -15.52 25.36 17.91
N ARG A 643 -16.50 26.19 17.55
CA ARG A 643 -17.91 25.80 17.69
C ARG A 643 -18.26 24.81 16.57
N PRO A 644 -18.98 23.72 16.88
CA PRO A 644 -19.35 22.73 15.87
C PRO A 644 -20.29 23.33 14.83
N GLY A 645 -20.16 22.92 13.57
CA GLY A 645 -21.11 23.28 12.52
C GLY A 645 -21.01 22.39 11.28
N TYR A 646 -21.63 22.81 10.18
CA TYR A 646 -21.69 22.03 8.92
C TYR A 646 -21.03 22.72 7.73
N GLY A 647 -20.36 23.84 7.95
CA GLY A 647 -19.64 24.56 6.91
C GLY A 647 -20.55 25.30 5.92
N PRO A 648 -20.03 25.63 4.72
CA PRO A 648 -18.76 25.12 4.16
C PRO A 648 -17.55 25.59 4.95
N TYR A 649 -16.57 24.70 5.13
CA TYR A 649 -15.26 25.03 5.70
C TYR A 649 -14.23 25.16 4.59
N THR A 650 -13.18 25.94 4.82
CA THR A 650 -12.04 26.00 3.91
C THR A 650 -11.37 24.63 3.82
N VAL A 651 -10.88 24.26 2.65
CA VAL A 651 -10.06 23.05 2.52
C VAL A 651 -8.80 23.19 3.38
N PRO A 652 -8.32 22.10 4.01
CA PRO A 652 -7.04 22.07 4.72
C PRO A 652 -5.88 22.59 3.89
N SER A 653 -4.91 23.22 4.57
CA SER A 653 -3.67 23.64 3.92
C SER A 653 -2.94 22.43 3.30
N GLY A 654 -2.38 22.62 2.10
CA GLY A 654 -1.76 21.53 1.34
C GLY A 654 -2.72 20.71 0.47
N GLN A 655 -4.04 20.85 0.59
CA GLN A 655 -5.00 20.22 -0.35
C GLN A 655 -5.25 21.12 -1.57
N SER A 656 -4.97 20.60 -2.78
CA SER A 656 -5.15 21.29 -4.07
C SER A 656 -6.45 20.96 -4.78
#